data_AF-A0A7S3JV07-F1
#
_entry.id   AF-A0A7S3JV07-F1
#
_cell.length_a   1.000
_cell.length_b   1.000
_cell.length_c   1.000
_cell.angle_alpha   90.00
_cell.angle_beta   90.00
_cell.angle_gamma   90.00
#
_symmetry.space_group_name_H-M   'P 1'
#
loop_
_entity.id
_entity.type
_entity.pdbx_description
1 polymer ?
#
loop_
_entity_poly.entity_id
_entity_poly.type
_entity_poly.pdbx_seq_one_letter_code
_entity_poly.pdbx_strand_id
1 'polypeptide(L)'
;FKTMRRRRTTTAPLADQAVVSVEQCVALIAALLMLTWIFSMLWAFESALSLAPHSSSYRSIDALRGFVVPEKAFHASTNPESEHEINELRKGGIPVTIKDDEWLVKKGGRHVPERPGLNGELTSEAHKFIELGLYPPTADAWAKYRRAHLERGEQARSIVQNVQFGSTTPHDDDAKKNCQRVFIDWPHSTFKFSQHNYASLESMIKAYETETSCIKLIATVVAPAKMTKEFRYSNANSYTQFERYTKLGVQVETRLLDSSAQLYSSQKNVHNPGQTFWKHNRKSQCPKYVDFTQYYADDSRDVIPRAGISFFFRIHSLWREGGIFNDLSIFTLRKIPETRSGFAIAGINCGPNMSTVQYHPNAPPPMLLSFPRPQSTILACILRAFDACEKDLDCADKIAMQAARQFRNCYARLGQRNELGGSIEWFGCRPRGAHLTLFSNTTDDKIGLLAPLETRFAVWLGPDATNGEWRIPDIDSILYHLYAQNLPNLGPSDTNCRSWLLEAPKLRFPDCRPFKAPLAGRGSKAIIPAERRAAAFSCAPNIIIPAAQKGASSYLFSLLYTHPQTLRPLRGSQYKEPGAYVNAVYFRQLFGRRLSRFPFHRFSEALVSIDATVTYATESRLPALRAAYDNPTAKIIFALREPVDRSFSDYRFCYRPYYYKANVGWDELITRVLPLYETCYTDRIFSTKQNSSTADLVQEAFYGTLCNDLLLRRADPNGLVRKSMYFPQVHLFATIYGLSNIIIVTSEQLRENALNVARHLTHFLGLCPFDFKELPPVHVTPVYPNPEHYWSSAVYEQYRAWIQPFNNMLFDFLHTDANTLGWGTTLKRPNNFRDELSESLLRKRNKASRRERQRKRRASIALDNRRRTKPH
;
A
#
# COMPACT_ATOMS: atom_id res chain seq x y z
N PHE A 1 -2.50 -40.57 -11.68
CA PHE A 1 -1.87 -41.49 -12.66
C PHE A 1 -0.42 -41.16 -13.05
N LYS A 2 -0.03 -39.92 -13.38
CA LYS A 2 1.40 -39.58 -13.67
C LYS A 2 2.37 -39.64 -12.47
N THR A 3 1.85 -39.68 -11.24
CA THR A 3 2.65 -39.68 -10.00
C THR A 3 3.00 -41.08 -9.45
N MET A 4 2.43 -42.16 -10.01
CA MET A 4 2.68 -43.53 -9.54
C MET A 4 3.80 -44.28 -10.29
N ARG A 5 4.42 -43.68 -11.33
CA ARG A 5 5.41 -44.38 -12.18
C ARG A 5 6.88 -44.18 -11.79
N ARG A 6 7.16 -43.61 -10.61
CA ARG A 6 8.54 -43.40 -10.12
C ARG A 6 8.72 -44.02 -8.74
N ARG A 7 8.88 -45.34 -8.70
CA ARG A 7 9.57 -46.10 -7.65
C ARG A 7 9.58 -47.58 -8.06
N ARG A 8 10.62 -47.99 -8.77
CA ARG A 8 11.04 -49.39 -8.93
C ARG A 8 12.48 -49.39 -9.40
N THR A 9 13.41 -49.71 -8.51
CA THR A 9 14.65 -50.49 -8.70
C THR A 9 15.61 -50.24 -7.52
N THR A 10 15.46 -51.03 -6.47
CA THR A 10 16.57 -51.50 -5.62
C THR A 10 16.15 -52.84 -5.02
N THR A 11 16.95 -53.86 -5.30
CA THR A 11 16.84 -55.25 -4.89
C THR A 11 17.47 -55.47 -3.51
N ALA A 12 16.71 -56.00 -2.54
CA ALA A 12 17.14 -56.96 -1.49
C ALA A 12 16.00 -57.14 -0.45
N PRO A 13 15.88 -58.31 0.21
CA PRO A 13 14.61 -58.85 0.68
C PRO A 13 14.36 -58.56 2.16
N LEU A 14 13.11 -58.29 2.52
CA LEU A 14 12.57 -58.54 3.86
C LEU A 14 11.07 -58.83 3.68
N ALA A 15 10.73 -60.10 3.81
CA ALA A 15 9.38 -60.54 4.09
C ALA A 15 9.08 -60.21 5.56
N ASP A 16 8.05 -59.40 5.81
CA ASP A 16 7.01 -59.74 6.79
C ASP A 16 5.84 -58.74 6.73
N GLN A 17 4.68 -59.32 6.46
CA GLN A 17 3.31 -58.95 6.86
C GLN A 17 2.94 -57.46 6.94
N ALA A 18 2.32 -56.97 5.86
CA ALA A 18 1.29 -55.93 5.96
C ALA A 18 -0.05 -56.56 5.56
N VAL A 19 -0.71 -57.23 6.52
CA VAL A 19 -2.12 -57.61 6.37
C VAL A 19 -2.93 -56.31 6.50
N VAL A 20 -3.37 -55.77 5.37
CA VAL A 20 -4.39 -54.72 5.37
C VAL A 20 -5.65 -55.33 5.96
N SER A 21 -6.08 -54.84 7.12
CA SER A 21 -7.28 -55.37 7.77
C SER A 21 -8.48 -55.16 6.84
N VAL A 22 -9.42 -56.10 6.85
CA VAL A 22 -10.67 -56.02 6.08
C VAL A 22 -11.38 -54.68 6.34
N GLU A 23 -11.26 -54.15 7.56
CA GLU A 23 -11.79 -52.83 7.95
C GLU A 23 -11.17 -51.67 7.16
N GLN A 24 -9.87 -51.69 6.87
CA GLN A 24 -9.21 -50.66 6.04
C GLN A 24 -9.65 -50.74 4.58
N CYS A 25 -9.88 -51.95 4.06
CA CYS A 25 -10.46 -52.14 2.73
C CYS A 25 -11.93 -51.66 2.69
N VAL A 26 -12.73 -51.95 3.70
CA VAL A 26 -14.12 -51.49 3.81
C VAL A 26 -14.18 -49.96 3.92
N ALA A 27 -13.30 -49.33 4.71
CA ALA A 27 -13.22 -47.88 4.81
C ALA A 27 -12.81 -47.22 3.48
N LEU A 28 -11.88 -47.84 2.74
CA LEU A 28 -11.46 -47.35 1.43
C LEU A 28 -12.57 -47.50 0.39
N ILE A 29 -13.31 -48.62 0.41
CA ILE A 29 -14.46 -48.86 -0.46
C ILE A 29 -15.59 -47.88 -0.12
N ALA A 30 -15.88 -47.64 1.15
CA ALA A 30 -16.88 -46.65 1.59
C ALA A 30 -16.50 -45.23 1.15
N ALA A 31 -15.23 -44.84 1.28
CA ALA A 31 -14.74 -43.55 0.80
C ALA A 31 -14.84 -43.41 -0.72
N LEU A 32 -14.53 -44.47 -1.48
CA LEU A 32 -14.68 -44.49 -2.93
C LEU A 32 -16.16 -44.41 -3.35
N LEU A 33 -17.05 -45.16 -2.68
CA LEU A 33 -18.49 -45.11 -2.93
C LEU A 33 -19.07 -43.73 -2.64
N MET A 34 -18.65 -43.10 -1.54
CA MET A 34 -19.06 -41.75 -1.17
C MET A 34 -18.57 -40.70 -2.18
N LEU A 35 -17.34 -40.84 -2.69
CA LEU A 35 -16.82 -40.00 -3.77
C LEU A 35 -17.59 -40.19 -5.07
N THR A 36 -17.90 -41.42 -5.49
CA THR A 36 -18.77 -41.65 -6.66
C THR A 36 -20.16 -41.07 -6.46
N TRP A 37 -20.73 -41.14 -5.27
CA TRP A 37 -22.04 -40.55 -4.97
C TRP A 37 -22.00 -39.02 -5.06
N ILE A 38 -20.95 -38.37 -4.56
CA ILE A 38 -20.73 -36.93 -4.70
C ILE A 38 -20.56 -36.53 -6.17
N PHE A 39 -19.81 -37.31 -6.96
CA PHE A 39 -19.65 -37.05 -8.39
C PHE A 39 -20.96 -37.25 -9.16
N SER A 40 -21.76 -38.26 -8.83
CA SER A 40 -23.09 -38.46 -9.41
C SER A 40 -24.07 -37.34 -9.03
N MET A 41 -24.01 -36.84 -7.79
CA MET A 41 -24.78 -35.66 -7.35
C MET A 41 -24.39 -34.41 -8.12
N LEU A 42 -23.09 -34.15 -8.28
CA LEU A 42 -22.59 -33.00 -9.04
C LEU A 42 -22.94 -33.10 -10.53
N TRP A 43 -22.85 -34.29 -11.11
CA TRP A 43 -23.23 -34.53 -12.49
C TRP A 43 -24.75 -34.44 -12.70
N ALA A 44 -25.57 -34.91 -11.74
CA ALA A 44 -27.02 -34.71 -11.76
C ALA A 44 -27.40 -33.24 -11.62
N PHE A 45 -26.65 -32.46 -10.83
CA PHE A 45 -26.85 -31.02 -10.67
C PHE A 45 -26.49 -30.23 -11.93
N GLU A 46 -25.38 -30.60 -12.60
CA GLU A 46 -25.00 -30.04 -13.91
C GLU A 46 -25.99 -30.44 -15.01
N SER A 47 -26.46 -31.69 -15.00
CA SER A 47 -27.46 -32.19 -15.95
C SER A 47 -28.82 -31.50 -15.76
N ALA A 48 -29.23 -31.26 -14.52
CA ALA A 48 -30.44 -30.50 -14.17
C ALA A 48 -30.36 -29.02 -14.57
N LEU A 49 -29.17 -28.43 -14.57
CA LEU A 49 -28.96 -27.06 -15.07
C LEU A 49 -28.91 -26.97 -16.61
N SER A 50 -28.64 -28.09 -17.29
CA SER A 50 -28.57 -28.18 -18.76
C SER A 50 -29.88 -28.61 -19.46
N LEU A 51 -30.89 -29.04 -18.69
CA LEU A 51 -32.18 -29.56 -19.19
C LEU A 51 -33.40 -28.75 -18.73
N ALA A 52 -33.30 -27.42 -18.76
CA ALA A 52 -34.48 -26.55 -18.63
C ALA A 52 -34.84 -25.93 -19.99
N PRO A 53 -35.72 -26.54 -20.79
CA PRO A 53 -36.35 -25.86 -21.91
C PRO A 53 -37.55 -25.04 -21.44
N HIS A 54 -37.70 -23.88 -22.07
CA HIS A 54 -38.92 -23.09 -22.14
C HIS A 54 -40.18 -23.97 -22.28
N SER A 55 -41.18 -23.75 -21.42
CA SER A 55 -42.56 -24.15 -21.70
C SER A 55 -43.51 -22.97 -21.58
N SER A 56 -44.20 -22.77 -22.69
CA SER A 56 -45.25 -21.81 -23.04
C SER A 56 -46.55 -21.93 -22.24
N SER A 57 -47.23 -20.80 -22.06
CA SER A 57 -48.69 -20.71 -22.15
C SER A 57 -49.09 -19.49 -23.00
N TYR A 58 -49.28 -19.69 -24.30
CA TYR A 58 -50.22 -18.89 -25.09
C TYR A 58 -50.81 -19.78 -26.19
N ARG A 59 -52.14 -19.84 -26.23
CA ARG A 59 -52.92 -20.48 -27.28
C ARG A 59 -53.01 -19.54 -28.49
N SER A 60 -52.99 -20.20 -29.65
CA SER A 60 -53.56 -19.84 -30.96
C SER A 60 -53.12 -18.54 -31.64
N ILE A 61 -52.32 -18.68 -32.70
CA ILE A 61 -52.52 -17.95 -33.96
C ILE A 61 -52.16 -18.90 -35.12
N ASP A 62 -53.17 -19.31 -35.88
CA ASP A 62 -53.05 -19.55 -37.32
C ASP A 62 -53.72 -18.35 -38.00
N ALA A 63 -52.92 -17.46 -38.58
CA ALA A 63 -53.31 -16.60 -39.70
C ALA A 63 -52.20 -15.62 -40.07
N LEU A 64 -51.91 -15.61 -41.37
CA LEU A 64 -51.45 -14.49 -42.18
C LEU A 64 -49.94 -14.22 -42.28
N ARG A 65 -49.44 -14.75 -43.40
CA ARG A 65 -48.37 -14.21 -44.24
C ARG A 65 -48.60 -12.74 -44.60
N GLY A 66 -47.48 -12.03 -44.70
CA GLY A 66 -47.26 -10.94 -45.66
C GLY A 66 -47.53 -9.54 -45.12
N PHE A 67 -46.50 -8.70 -45.08
CA PHE A 67 -46.38 -7.51 -45.94
C PHE A 67 -45.05 -6.78 -45.66
N VAL A 68 -44.60 -6.07 -46.68
CA VAL A 68 -43.31 -5.38 -46.82
C VAL A 68 -43.49 -3.87 -46.52
N VAL A 69 -42.37 -3.19 -46.22
CA VAL A 69 -42.02 -1.73 -46.26
C VAL A 69 -42.62 -0.77 -45.20
N PRO A 70 -42.10 0.47 -44.97
CA PRO A 70 -40.73 1.05 -44.86
C PRO A 70 -40.54 2.00 -43.63
N GLU A 71 -39.32 2.56 -43.51
CA GLU A 71 -38.95 3.82 -42.83
C GLU A 71 -40.01 4.94 -42.79
N LYS A 72 -40.23 5.55 -41.61
CA LYS A 72 -40.08 7.01 -41.33
C LYS A 72 -40.58 7.43 -39.93
N ALA A 73 -39.93 8.49 -39.43
CA ALA A 73 -40.40 9.51 -38.48
C ALA A 73 -40.51 9.16 -36.97
N PHE A 74 -39.53 9.63 -36.21
CA PHE A 74 -39.62 9.87 -34.77
C PHE A 74 -40.30 11.23 -34.53
N HIS A 75 -41.48 11.23 -33.91
CA HIS A 75 -42.03 12.37 -33.18
C HIS A 75 -42.40 11.92 -31.76
N ALA A 76 -42.09 12.80 -30.81
CA ALA A 76 -42.29 12.62 -29.37
C ALA A 76 -43.77 12.38 -29.01
N SER A 77 -44.04 11.41 -28.14
CA SER A 77 -45.30 11.31 -27.39
C SER A 77 -45.02 11.20 -25.90
N THR A 78 -45.57 12.15 -25.15
CA THR A 78 -45.77 12.13 -23.71
C THR A 78 -46.68 10.97 -23.29
N ASN A 79 -46.34 10.29 -22.19
CA ASN A 79 -47.03 9.12 -21.67
C ASN A 79 -48.37 9.51 -20.96
N PRO A 80 -49.54 8.92 -21.31
CA PRO A 80 -50.85 9.28 -20.75
C PRO A 80 -51.30 8.38 -19.59
N GLU A 81 -50.39 7.97 -18.69
CA GLU A 81 -50.75 7.11 -17.55
C GLU A 81 -51.01 7.87 -16.23
N SER A 82 -50.79 9.18 -16.17
CA SER A 82 -50.97 9.96 -14.93
C SER A 82 -52.39 10.51 -14.70
N GLU A 83 -53.30 10.49 -15.69
CA GLU A 83 -54.66 11.02 -15.54
C GLU A 83 -55.67 10.02 -14.96
N HIS A 84 -55.40 8.71 -15.06
CA HIS A 84 -56.32 7.70 -14.52
C HIS A 84 -56.25 7.61 -12.99
N GLU A 85 -55.05 7.76 -12.41
CA GLU A 85 -54.84 7.74 -10.95
C GLU A 85 -55.38 8.99 -10.24
N ILE A 86 -55.31 10.16 -10.89
CA ILE A 86 -55.84 11.42 -10.34
C ILE A 86 -57.38 11.45 -10.34
N ASN A 87 -58.01 10.80 -11.33
CA ASN A 87 -59.47 10.72 -11.42
C ASN A 87 -60.11 9.73 -10.44
N GLU A 88 -59.40 8.68 -10.04
CA GLU A 88 -59.86 7.77 -8.97
C GLU A 88 -59.80 8.42 -7.58
N LEU A 89 -58.79 9.27 -7.32
CA LEU A 89 -58.69 10.01 -6.05
C LEU A 89 -59.76 11.10 -5.88
N ARG A 90 -60.26 11.68 -6.99
CA ARG A 90 -61.38 12.64 -6.97
C ARG A 90 -62.75 12.00 -6.72
N LYS A 91 -62.95 10.74 -7.11
CA LYS A 91 -64.21 10.01 -6.86
C LYS A 91 -64.43 9.64 -5.39
N GLY A 92 -63.38 9.68 -4.57
CA GLY A 92 -63.45 9.40 -3.13
C GLY A 92 -63.82 10.60 -2.24
N GLY A 93 -64.14 11.77 -2.80
CA GLY A 93 -64.55 12.94 -2.01
C GLY A 93 -63.44 13.62 -1.21
N ILE A 94 -62.16 13.34 -1.53
CA ILE A 94 -61.02 13.95 -0.84
C ILE A 94 -60.62 15.25 -1.57
N PRO A 95 -60.66 16.43 -0.92
CA PRO A 95 -60.22 17.67 -1.54
C PRO A 95 -58.69 17.68 -1.63
N VAL A 96 -58.16 17.82 -2.85
CA VAL A 96 -56.72 17.95 -3.12
C VAL A 96 -56.42 19.42 -3.42
N THR A 97 -55.73 20.08 -2.50
CA THR A 97 -55.11 21.40 -2.74
C THR A 97 -53.63 21.19 -3.03
N ILE A 98 -53.18 21.57 -4.22
CA ILE A 98 -51.76 21.51 -4.58
C ILE A 98 -51.09 22.78 -4.04
N LYS A 99 -50.10 22.61 -3.17
CA LYS A 99 -49.17 23.67 -2.76
C LYS A 99 -47.75 23.13 -2.85
N ASP A 100 -46.88 23.95 -3.41
CA ASP A 100 -45.52 23.64 -3.83
C ASP A 100 -44.57 23.20 -2.70
N ASP A 101 -43.56 22.44 -3.10
CA ASP A 101 -42.26 22.20 -2.46
C ASP A 101 -42.24 21.64 -1.03
N GLU A 102 -42.27 20.30 -0.91
CA GLU A 102 -41.46 19.55 0.09
C GLU A 102 -41.58 18.02 -0.13
N TRP A 103 -40.50 17.37 -0.57
CA TRP A 103 -40.40 15.90 -0.58
C TRP A 103 -40.00 15.39 0.81
N LEU A 104 -41.00 15.18 1.69
CA LEU A 104 -40.86 14.32 2.87
C LEU A 104 -41.40 12.91 2.53
N VAL A 105 -40.47 11.96 2.36
CA VAL A 105 -40.80 10.54 2.20
C VAL A 105 -41.33 9.98 3.53
N LYS A 106 -42.65 9.83 3.66
CA LYS A 106 -43.26 8.90 4.63
C LYS A 106 -43.54 7.55 3.96
N LYS A 107 -42.92 6.51 4.52
CA LYS A 107 -43.05 5.10 4.14
C LYS A 107 -44.50 4.61 4.17
N GLY A 108 -44.94 4.01 3.06
CA GLY A 108 -46.14 3.18 2.97
C GLY A 108 -45.91 1.98 2.04
N GLY A 109 -45.64 0.82 2.63
CA GLY A 109 -46.03 -0.51 2.13
C GLY A 109 -45.72 -0.92 0.69
N ARG A 110 -44.48 -1.34 0.41
CA ARG A 110 -44.13 -2.61 -0.27
C ARG A 110 -42.61 -2.73 -0.33
N HIS A 111 -42.05 -3.71 0.39
CA HIS A 111 -40.64 -4.04 0.31
C HIS A 111 -40.34 -4.66 -1.05
N VAL A 112 -39.90 -3.84 -2.01
CA VAL A 112 -39.04 -4.33 -3.07
C VAL A 112 -37.72 -4.71 -2.39
N PRO A 113 -37.21 -5.94 -2.54
CA PRO A 113 -35.88 -6.25 -2.05
C PRO A 113 -34.89 -5.42 -2.87
N GLU A 114 -34.37 -4.34 -2.27
CA GLU A 114 -33.17 -3.70 -2.76
C GLU A 114 -32.09 -4.78 -2.85
N ARG A 115 -31.77 -5.20 -4.07
CA ARG A 115 -30.55 -5.97 -4.29
C ARG A 115 -29.42 -5.10 -3.74
N PRO A 116 -28.56 -5.61 -2.83
CA PRO A 116 -27.40 -4.86 -2.36
C PRO A 116 -26.39 -4.79 -3.50
N GLY A 117 -26.64 -3.90 -4.46
CA GLY A 117 -25.64 -3.46 -5.40
C GLY A 117 -24.58 -2.67 -4.63
N LEU A 118 -23.32 -2.75 -5.08
CA LEU A 118 -22.19 -1.96 -4.59
C LEU A 118 -22.44 -0.43 -4.45
N ASN A 119 -23.59 0.07 -4.92
CA ASN A 119 -24.00 1.47 -4.85
C ASN A 119 -24.48 1.93 -3.47
N GLY A 120 -24.95 1.04 -2.58
CA GLY A 120 -25.51 1.44 -1.28
C GLY A 120 -24.52 2.06 -0.29
N GLU A 121 -23.22 1.75 -0.38
CA GLU A 121 -22.19 2.34 0.48
C GLU A 121 -21.68 3.68 -0.07
N LEU A 122 -21.57 3.78 -1.40
CA LEU A 122 -21.15 4.99 -2.11
C LEU A 122 -22.09 6.16 -1.84
N THR A 123 -23.38 5.90 -1.63
CA THR A 123 -24.37 6.94 -1.28
C THR A 123 -24.14 7.51 0.13
N SER A 124 -23.75 6.69 1.11
CA SER A 124 -23.56 7.18 2.49
C SER A 124 -22.42 8.18 2.65
N GLU A 125 -21.32 8.00 1.92
CA GLU A 125 -20.20 8.96 1.91
C GLU A 125 -20.52 10.18 1.06
N ALA A 126 -21.15 9.98 -0.10
CA ALA A 126 -21.62 11.09 -0.93
C ALA A 126 -22.57 12.00 -0.13
N HIS A 127 -23.49 11.44 0.67
CA HIS A 127 -24.35 12.20 1.57
C HIS A 127 -23.57 13.07 2.55
N LYS A 128 -22.41 12.62 3.06
CA LYS A 128 -21.58 13.46 3.94
C LYS A 128 -20.93 14.62 3.20
N PHE A 129 -20.47 14.40 1.98
CA PHE A 129 -19.98 15.50 1.16
C PHE A 129 -21.12 16.46 0.80
N ILE A 130 -22.35 15.97 0.59
CA ILE A 130 -23.55 16.79 0.39
C ILE A 130 -23.86 17.60 1.66
N GLU A 131 -23.86 16.98 2.85
CA GLU A 131 -24.07 17.66 4.15
C GLU A 131 -23.03 18.77 4.39
N LEU A 132 -21.80 18.59 3.91
CA LEU A 132 -20.74 19.59 3.99
C LEU A 132 -20.80 20.65 2.87
N GLY A 133 -21.74 20.53 1.92
CA GLY A 133 -21.84 21.40 0.75
C GLY A 133 -20.67 21.24 -0.24
N LEU A 134 -20.01 20.08 -0.25
CA LEU A 134 -18.84 19.76 -1.08
C LEU A 134 -19.19 18.86 -2.29
N TYR A 135 -20.46 18.49 -2.44
CA TYR A 135 -20.96 17.67 -3.55
C TYR A 135 -22.26 18.27 -4.15
N PRO A 136 -22.37 18.38 -5.49
CA PRO A 136 -21.32 18.13 -6.48
C PRO A 136 -20.10 19.04 -6.26
N PRO A 137 -18.89 18.63 -6.67
CA PRO A 137 -17.70 19.43 -6.42
C PRO A 137 -17.76 20.72 -7.23
N THR A 138 -17.91 21.86 -6.55
CA THR A 138 -17.80 23.19 -7.17
C THR A 138 -16.52 23.88 -6.72
N ALA A 139 -15.97 24.73 -7.59
CA ALA A 139 -14.72 25.43 -7.32
C ALA A 139 -14.83 26.32 -6.06
N ASP A 140 -15.98 27.01 -5.90
CA ASP A 140 -16.22 27.92 -4.79
C ASP A 140 -16.35 27.21 -3.44
N ALA A 141 -17.10 26.10 -3.40
CA ALA A 141 -17.27 25.32 -2.18
C ALA A 141 -15.92 24.79 -1.68
N TRP A 142 -15.12 24.24 -2.58
CA TRP A 142 -13.78 23.75 -2.24
C TRP A 142 -12.80 24.89 -1.94
N ALA A 143 -12.85 26.03 -2.64
CA ALA A 143 -12.03 27.19 -2.31
C ALA A 143 -12.34 27.73 -0.92
N LYS A 144 -13.62 27.82 -0.53
CA LYS A 144 -14.05 28.18 0.82
C LYS A 144 -13.54 27.17 1.85
N TYR A 145 -13.70 25.88 1.57
CA TYR A 145 -13.21 24.80 2.44
C TYR A 145 -11.69 24.83 2.63
N ARG A 146 -10.93 25.09 1.56
CA ARG A 146 -9.46 25.24 1.58
C ARG A 146 -9.03 26.45 2.39
N ARG A 147 -9.64 27.63 2.19
CA ARG A 147 -9.32 28.85 2.97
C ARG A 147 -9.58 28.66 4.46
N ALA A 148 -10.78 28.17 4.81
CA ALA A 148 -11.12 27.85 6.19
C ALA A 148 -10.23 26.75 6.78
N HIS A 149 -9.63 25.91 5.94
CA HIS A 149 -8.51 25.08 6.36
C HIS A 149 -7.28 25.96 6.58
N LEU A 150 -6.68 26.57 5.56
CA LEU A 150 -5.48 27.42 5.63
C LEU A 150 -5.41 28.26 6.91
N GLU A 151 -6.43 29.07 7.21
CA GLU A 151 -6.54 29.90 8.42
C GLU A 151 -6.33 29.12 9.74
N ARG A 152 -6.97 27.95 9.88
CA ARG A 152 -6.81 27.10 11.08
C ARG A 152 -5.41 26.50 11.24
N GLY A 153 -4.67 26.34 10.15
CA GLY A 153 -3.31 25.77 10.22
C GLY A 153 -2.27 26.82 10.51
N GLU A 154 -2.48 28.05 10.04
CA GLU A 154 -1.69 29.20 10.49
C GLU A 154 -1.80 29.38 12.01
N GLN A 155 -3.01 29.20 12.56
CA GLN A 155 -3.22 29.18 14.02
C GLN A 155 -2.49 28.03 14.74
N ALA A 156 -2.41 26.83 14.14
CA ALA A 156 -1.66 25.72 14.72
C ALA A 156 -0.13 25.92 14.57
N ARG A 157 0.31 26.56 13.49
CA ARG A 157 1.71 26.87 13.19
C ARG A 157 2.32 27.84 14.19
N SER A 158 1.59 28.88 14.60
CA SER A 158 2.08 29.86 15.57
C SER A 158 2.46 29.21 16.92
N ILE A 159 1.82 28.09 17.28
CA ILE A 159 2.11 27.32 18.49
C ILE A 159 3.44 26.54 18.38
N VAL A 160 3.83 26.11 17.16
CA VAL A 160 5.00 25.24 16.93
C VAL A 160 6.29 26.01 16.61
N GLN A 161 6.20 27.32 16.33
CA GLN A 161 7.30 28.12 15.76
C GLN A 161 8.55 28.32 16.66
N ASN A 162 8.53 27.85 17.92
CA ASN A 162 9.64 27.97 18.88
C ASN A 162 10.68 26.83 18.82
N VAL A 163 10.59 25.92 17.86
CA VAL A 163 11.55 24.79 17.74
C VAL A 163 12.78 25.21 16.93
N GLN A 164 13.91 25.45 17.61
CA GLN A 164 15.21 25.79 16.99
C GLN A 164 15.93 24.54 16.49
N PHE A 165 16.10 24.37 15.18
CA PHE A 165 16.89 23.29 14.57
C PHE A 165 18.35 23.35 15.06
N GLY A 166 18.82 22.29 15.75
CA GLY A 166 20.22 22.19 16.16
C GLY A 166 21.14 22.06 14.95
N SER A 167 22.35 22.62 15.00
CA SER A 167 23.32 22.68 13.89
C SER A 167 24.36 21.55 13.95
N THR A 168 23.96 20.29 13.90
CA THR A 168 24.90 19.17 13.76
C THR A 168 25.12 18.83 12.29
N THR A 169 26.20 19.30 11.67
CA THR A 169 26.62 18.87 10.32
C THR A 169 27.22 17.46 10.37
N PRO A 170 26.74 16.49 9.58
CA PRO A 170 27.44 15.22 9.43
C PRO A 170 28.79 15.46 8.74
N HIS A 171 29.89 15.07 9.38
CA HIS A 171 31.21 15.04 8.74
C HIS A 171 31.38 13.71 7.99
N ASP A 172 31.57 13.74 6.68
CA ASP A 172 31.73 12.56 5.81
C ASP A 172 33.05 11.79 6.05
N ASP A 173 34.01 12.36 6.78
CA ASP A 173 35.34 11.75 7.00
C ASP A 173 35.41 10.71 8.14
N ASP A 174 34.29 10.42 8.83
CA ASP A 174 34.27 9.59 10.05
C ASP A 174 34.22 8.06 9.82
N ALA A 175 34.86 7.56 8.77
CA ALA A 175 34.91 6.13 8.41
C ALA A 175 35.59 5.21 9.46
N LYS A 176 35.95 5.73 10.65
CA LYS A 176 36.53 4.97 11.77
C LYS A 176 35.84 5.18 13.12
N LYS A 177 34.81 6.03 13.25
CA LYS A 177 34.11 6.16 14.54
C LYS A 177 33.30 4.89 14.80
N ASN A 178 33.50 4.29 15.98
CA ASN A 178 32.73 3.15 16.45
C ASN A 178 31.29 3.57 16.72
N CYS A 179 30.43 3.54 15.69
CA CYS A 179 29.02 3.86 15.86
C CYS A 179 28.35 2.83 16.76
N GLN A 180 27.55 3.31 17.71
CA GLN A 180 26.71 2.44 18.51
C GLN A 180 25.69 1.78 17.58
N ARG A 181 25.78 0.46 17.46
CA ARG A 181 24.81 -0.33 16.70
C ARG A 181 23.58 -0.55 17.55
N VAL A 182 22.43 -0.28 16.96
CA VAL A 182 21.14 -0.50 17.60
C VAL A 182 20.23 -1.27 16.66
N PHE A 183 19.99 -2.53 17.00
CA PHE A 183 19.09 -3.41 16.30
C PHE A 183 17.66 -3.10 16.71
N ILE A 184 16.83 -2.81 15.72
CA ILE A 184 15.40 -2.58 15.91
C ILE A 184 14.61 -3.60 15.12
N ASP A 185 13.53 -4.07 15.71
CA ASP A 185 12.50 -4.81 15.00
C ASP A 185 11.12 -4.52 15.61
N TRP A 186 10.09 -4.99 14.93
CA TRP A 186 8.72 -4.92 15.40
C TRP A 186 8.08 -6.30 15.19
N PRO A 187 7.83 -7.07 16.25
CA PRO A 187 7.36 -8.45 16.12
C PRO A 187 5.85 -8.55 15.86
N HIS A 188 5.18 -7.43 15.64
CA HIS A 188 3.75 -7.36 15.39
C HIS A 188 3.46 -6.90 13.97
N SER A 189 2.19 -6.98 13.64
CA SER A 189 1.64 -6.40 12.42
C SER A 189 2.08 -4.95 12.22
N THR A 190 2.37 -4.56 10.98
CA THR A 190 2.60 -3.16 10.63
C THR A 190 1.38 -2.27 10.90
N PHE A 191 0.17 -2.83 10.93
CA PHE A 191 -1.04 -2.10 11.34
C PHE A 191 -1.05 -1.75 12.83
N LYS A 192 -0.26 -2.46 13.64
CA LYS A 192 -0.02 -2.16 15.05
C LYS A 192 1.16 -1.20 15.26
N PHE A 193 1.91 -0.86 14.21
CA PHE A 193 2.96 0.15 14.31
C PHE A 193 2.33 1.53 14.46
N SER A 194 2.57 2.14 15.61
CA SER A 194 1.91 3.38 16.05
C SER A 194 2.92 4.50 16.25
N GLN A 195 2.42 5.70 16.55
CA GLN A 195 3.24 6.86 16.91
C GLN A 195 4.23 6.57 18.06
N HIS A 196 3.88 5.68 18.98
CA HIS A 196 4.70 5.38 20.16
C HIS A 196 5.93 4.58 19.79
N ASN A 197 5.83 3.74 18.77
CA ASN A 197 6.98 3.02 18.23
C ASN A 197 7.95 4.00 17.55
N TYR A 198 7.43 5.04 16.88
CA TYR A 198 8.25 6.15 16.38
C TYR A 198 8.88 6.95 17.52
N ALA A 199 8.12 7.26 18.57
CA ALA A 199 8.66 8.00 19.72
C ALA A 199 9.71 7.20 20.51
N SER A 200 9.52 5.88 20.66
CA SER A 200 10.51 4.97 21.23
C SER A 200 11.80 5.01 20.40
N LEU A 201 11.70 4.91 19.06
CA LEU A 201 12.85 5.04 18.17
C LEU A 201 13.52 6.42 18.29
N GLU A 202 12.73 7.48 18.29
CA GLU A 202 13.20 8.87 18.37
C GLU A 202 13.88 9.19 19.69
N SER A 203 13.33 8.71 20.81
CA SER A 203 13.96 8.82 22.14
C SER A 203 15.33 8.14 22.16
N MET A 204 15.46 7.03 21.42
CA MET A 204 16.71 6.31 21.29
C MET A 204 17.68 7.00 20.35
N ILE A 205 17.22 7.61 19.25
CA ILE A 205 18.07 8.47 18.42
C ILE A 205 18.60 9.62 19.28
N LYS A 206 17.69 10.35 19.97
CA LYS A 206 18.02 11.49 20.82
C LYS A 206 19.01 11.15 21.92
N ALA A 207 18.83 10.01 22.60
CA ALA A 207 19.70 9.58 23.68
C ALA A 207 21.15 9.28 23.23
N TYR A 208 21.37 9.01 21.94
CA TYR A 208 22.68 8.68 21.37
C TYR A 208 23.18 9.74 20.38
N GLU A 209 22.39 10.78 20.11
CA GLU A 209 22.72 11.97 19.31
C GLU A 209 23.53 12.95 20.17
N THR A 210 24.76 12.58 20.53
CA THR A 210 25.74 13.52 21.11
C THR A 210 26.80 13.86 20.07
N GLU A 211 27.51 14.98 20.25
CA GLU A 211 28.52 15.50 19.31
C GLU A 211 29.63 14.47 18.93
N THR A 212 29.82 13.44 19.75
CA THR A 212 30.90 12.47 19.59
C THR A 212 30.44 11.06 19.19
N SER A 213 29.15 10.75 19.24
CA SER A 213 28.66 9.40 18.92
C SER A 213 27.74 9.36 17.71
N CYS A 214 28.09 8.52 16.74
CA CYS A 214 27.18 8.10 15.68
C CYS A 214 26.33 6.90 16.15
N ILE A 215 25.04 6.92 15.82
CA ILE A 215 24.13 5.79 15.98
C ILE A 215 23.89 5.13 14.62
N LYS A 216 24.02 3.80 14.57
CA LYS A 216 23.66 3.00 13.41
C LYS A 216 22.44 2.15 13.75
N LEU A 217 21.28 2.57 13.25
CA LEU A 217 20.03 1.83 13.39
C LEU A 217 20.03 0.67 12.39
N ILE A 218 19.78 -0.55 12.86
CA ILE A 218 19.74 -1.75 12.02
C ILE A 218 18.35 -2.36 12.12
N ALA A 219 17.49 -2.04 11.14
CA ALA A 219 16.15 -2.59 11.05
C ALA A 219 16.19 -3.96 10.37
N THR A 220 15.82 -5.01 11.09
CA THR A 220 15.85 -6.37 10.53
C THR A 220 14.47 -6.79 10.04
N VAL A 221 14.39 -7.13 8.75
CA VAL A 221 13.17 -7.56 8.08
C VAL A 221 13.29 -9.04 7.71
N VAL A 222 12.43 -9.89 8.27
CA VAL A 222 12.39 -11.32 7.93
C VAL A 222 11.29 -11.58 6.91
N ALA A 223 11.66 -11.82 5.65
CA ALA A 223 10.69 -12.10 4.59
C ALA A 223 11.36 -12.70 3.34
N PRO A 224 10.64 -13.46 2.48
CA PRO A 224 11.20 -13.99 1.24
C PRO A 224 11.67 -12.86 0.29
N ALA A 225 12.88 -12.95 -0.29
CA ALA A 225 13.44 -11.86 -1.11
C ALA A 225 12.59 -11.44 -2.30
N LYS A 226 11.88 -12.38 -2.95
CA LYS A 226 10.98 -12.05 -4.06
C LYS A 226 9.78 -11.23 -3.59
N MET A 227 9.27 -11.51 -2.39
CA MET A 227 8.12 -10.80 -1.85
C MET A 227 8.53 -9.39 -1.40
N THR A 228 9.66 -9.23 -0.72
CA THR A 228 10.10 -7.88 -0.30
C THR A 228 10.47 -6.95 -1.45
N LYS A 229 10.95 -7.49 -2.58
CA LYS A 229 11.28 -6.68 -3.77
C LYS A 229 10.06 -6.34 -4.62
N GLU A 230 9.07 -7.22 -4.70
CA GLU A 230 7.95 -7.08 -5.63
C GLU A 230 6.64 -6.70 -4.94
N PHE A 231 6.30 -7.29 -3.79
CA PHE A 231 5.00 -7.11 -3.13
C PHE A 231 4.97 -7.45 -1.62
N ARG A 232 4.41 -6.53 -0.84
CA ARG A 232 3.52 -6.78 0.32
C ARG A 232 3.90 -7.96 1.22
N TYR A 233 4.79 -7.74 2.17
CA TYR A 233 4.91 -8.60 3.34
C TYR A 233 4.78 -7.73 4.59
N SER A 234 3.66 -7.83 5.28
CA SER A 234 3.20 -6.87 6.29
C SER A 234 3.76 -7.08 7.70
N ASN A 235 4.70 -8.01 7.91
CA ASN A 235 5.49 -8.09 9.15
C ASN A 235 6.90 -7.58 9.05
N ALA A 236 7.31 -7.18 7.87
CA ALA A 236 8.38 -6.23 7.76
C ALA A 236 7.77 -4.89 8.16
N ASN A 237 8.29 -4.22 9.18
CA ASN A 237 8.39 -2.77 9.04
C ASN A 237 8.87 -2.53 7.61
N SER A 238 8.04 -1.84 6.82
CA SER A 238 8.35 -1.66 5.41
C SER A 238 9.79 -1.15 5.30
N TYR A 239 10.54 -1.56 4.28
CA TYR A 239 11.89 -1.02 4.07
C TYR A 239 11.91 0.52 4.11
N THR A 240 10.77 1.11 3.75
CA THR A 240 10.47 2.53 3.70
C THR A 240 10.09 3.16 5.04
N GLN A 241 9.76 2.37 6.07
CA GLN A 241 9.31 2.84 7.40
C GLN A 241 10.29 3.79 8.05
N PHE A 242 11.58 3.43 8.00
CA PHE A 242 12.65 4.17 8.65
C PHE A 242 13.38 5.11 7.71
N GLU A 243 12.92 5.22 6.46
CA GLU A 243 13.57 6.02 5.44
C GLU A 243 13.60 7.51 5.81
N ARG A 244 12.55 7.99 6.49
CA ARG A 244 12.52 9.34 7.08
C ARG A 244 13.80 9.65 7.85
N TYR A 245 14.24 8.74 8.72
CA TYR A 245 15.43 8.97 9.54
C TYR A 245 16.71 9.00 8.69
N THR A 246 16.79 8.20 7.63
CA THR A 246 17.88 8.29 6.65
C THR A 246 17.91 9.66 5.97
N LYS A 247 16.75 10.14 5.52
CA LYS A 247 16.61 11.47 4.90
C LYS A 247 16.98 12.59 5.87
N LEU A 248 16.78 12.37 7.16
CA LEU A 248 17.15 13.26 8.27
C LEU A 248 18.58 13.05 8.81
N GLY A 249 19.43 12.30 8.10
CA GLY A 249 20.86 12.15 8.43
C GLY A 249 21.19 11.08 9.46
N VAL A 250 20.20 10.33 9.96
CA VAL A 250 20.45 9.17 10.84
C VAL A 250 20.93 8.00 9.98
N GLN A 251 22.00 7.35 10.40
CA GLN A 251 22.48 6.15 9.72
C GLN A 251 21.53 4.97 9.97
N VAL A 252 20.65 4.70 9.01
CA VAL A 252 19.75 3.55 9.05
C VAL A 252 20.17 2.52 8.01
N GLU A 253 20.39 1.29 8.46
CA GLU A 253 20.58 0.12 7.63
C GLU A 253 19.34 -0.78 7.76
N THR A 254 18.65 -1.06 6.66
CA THR A 254 17.60 -2.08 6.67
C THR A 254 18.14 -3.39 6.11
N ARG A 255 18.14 -4.44 6.92
CA ARG A 255 18.60 -5.78 6.55
C ARG A 255 17.45 -6.69 6.24
N LEU A 256 17.40 -7.15 5.00
CA LEU A 256 16.49 -8.21 4.61
C LEU A 256 17.11 -9.57 4.92
N LEU A 257 16.51 -10.30 5.84
CA LEU A 257 16.82 -11.69 6.15
C LEU A 257 15.81 -12.60 5.46
N ASP A 258 16.29 -13.35 4.48
CA ASP A 258 15.51 -14.38 3.81
C ASP A 258 16.22 -15.73 3.89
N SER A 259 15.67 -16.76 3.23
CA SER A 259 16.30 -18.09 3.21
C SER A 259 17.65 -18.13 2.49
N SER A 260 17.98 -17.10 1.71
CA SER A 260 19.26 -16.93 1.02
C SER A 260 20.30 -16.17 1.84
N ALA A 261 19.88 -15.46 2.89
CA ALA A 261 20.77 -14.70 3.76
C ALA A 261 21.84 -15.61 4.36
N GLN A 262 23.09 -15.35 3.99
CA GLN A 262 24.26 -16.00 4.57
C GLN A 262 24.57 -15.35 5.92
N LEU A 263 23.97 -15.87 7.00
CA LEU A 263 24.30 -15.42 8.35
C LEU A 263 25.76 -15.72 8.72
N TYR A 264 26.32 -16.79 8.16
CA TYR A 264 27.67 -17.29 8.40
C TYR A 264 28.46 -17.33 7.09
N SER A 265 29.68 -16.78 7.09
CA SER A 265 30.46 -16.44 5.88
C SER A 265 31.05 -17.61 5.10
N SER A 266 31.08 -18.82 5.63
CA SER A 266 31.41 -20.06 4.90
C SER A 266 31.17 -21.27 5.80
N GLN A 267 31.10 -22.47 5.20
CA GLN A 267 30.94 -23.74 5.92
C GLN A 267 32.09 -24.08 6.90
N LYS A 268 33.16 -23.26 7.00
CA LYS A 268 34.40 -23.61 7.70
C LYS A 268 34.35 -23.50 9.23
N ASN A 269 33.41 -22.77 9.81
CA ASN A 269 33.26 -22.68 11.27
C ASN A 269 31.97 -23.34 11.73
N VAL A 270 31.96 -24.68 11.78
CA VAL A 270 30.85 -25.52 12.27
C VAL A 270 30.55 -25.26 13.77
N HIS A 271 31.45 -24.57 14.47
CA HIS A 271 31.36 -24.30 15.90
C HIS A 271 30.70 -22.96 16.25
N ASN A 272 30.20 -22.21 15.25
CA ASN A 272 29.48 -20.98 15.54
C ASN A 272 28.12 -21.31 16.20
N PRO A 273 27.80 -20.70 17.36
CA PRO A 273 26.56 -21.00 18.05
C PRO A 273 25.36 -20.53 17.21
N GLY A 274 24.30 -21.32 17.19
CA GLY A 274 23.07 -21.10 16.42
C GLY A 274 23.12 -21.61 14.97
N GLN A 275 24.27 -22.09 14.50
CA GLN A 275 24.45 -22.49 13.10
C GLN A 275 23.68 -23.77 12.76
N THR A 276 23.61 -24.73 13.67
CA THR A 276 22.88 -25.99 13.47
C THR A 276 21.40 -25.67 13.31
N PHE A 277 20.83 -24.85 14.19
CA PHE A 277 19.45 -24.40 14.09
C PHE A 277 19.16 -23.70 12.76
N TRP A 278 20.00 -22.73 12.37
CA TRP A 278 19.81 -21.99 11.13
C TRP A 278 19.91 -22.89 9.89
N LYS A 279 20.87 -23.82 9.86
CA LYS A 279 21.06 -24.76 8.75
C LYS A 279 19.80 -25.59 8.48
N HIS A 280 19.14 -26.05 9.53
CA HIS A 280 17.92 -26.86 9.42
C HIS A 280 16.68 -26.02 9.07
N ASN A 281 16.54 -24.82 9.63
CA ASN A 281 15.31 -24.03 9.54
C ASN A 281 15.30 -22.95 8.46
N ARG A 282 16.42 -22.59 7.84
CA ARG A 282 16.43 -21.53 6.80
C ARG A 282 15.48 -21.78 5.63
N LYS A 283 15.19 -23.05 5.30
CA LYS A 283 14.28 -23.43 4.21
C LYS A 283 12.81 -23.38 4.61
N SER A 284 12.48 -23.60 5.90
CA SER A 284 11.10 -23.54 6.39
C SER A 284 10.58 -22.11 6.52
N GLN A 285 11.47 -21.10 6.45
CA GLN A 285 11.13 -19.67 6.49
C GLN A 285 10.48 -19.12 5.21
N CYS A 286 10.44 -19.88 4.12
CA CYS A 286 9.73 -19.45 2.91
C CYS A 286 8.33 -20.06 2.89
N PRO A 287 7.25 -19.30 3.11
CA PRO A 287 5.92 -19.77 2.75
C PRO A 287 5.97 -20.23 1.29
N LYS A 288 5.69 -21.52 1.06
CA LYS A 288 5.86 -22.14 -0.27
C LYS A 288 4.95 -21.51 -1.31
N TYR A 289 3.83 -20.91 -0.88
CA TYR A 289 2.90 -20.13 -1.70
C TYR A 289 2.17 -19.14 -0.78
N VAL A 290 2.12 -17.87 -1.15
CA VAL A 290 1.12 -16.92 -0.63
C VAL A 290 0.19 -16.64 -1.80
N ASP A 291 -1.10 -16.93 -1.63
CA ASP A 291 -2.12 -16.64 -2.64
C ASP A 291 -2.27 -15.11 -2.77
N PHE A 292 -1.86 -14.59 -3.93
CA PHE A 292 -1.89 -13.16 -4.24
C PHE A 292 -3.29 -12.55 -4.15
N THR A 293 -4.34 -13.29 -4.49
CA THR A 293 -5.71 -12.77 -4.52
C THR A 293 -6.32 -12.66 -3.12
N GLN A 294 -6.02 -13.60 -2.22
CA GLN A 294 -6.44 -13.50 -0.81
C GLN A 294 -5.68 -12.39 -0.06
N TYR A 295 -4.40 -12.17 -0.38
CA TYR A 295 -3.56 -11.21 0.30
C TYR A 295 -4.01 -9.74 0.11
N TYR A 296 -4.59 -9.40 -1.05
CA TYR A 296 -5.14 -8.06 -1.26
C TYR A 296 -6.45 -7.84 -0.48
N ALA A 297 -7.22 -8.91 -0.26
CA ALA A 297 -8.55 -8.84 0.34
C ALA A 297 -8.53 -8.94 1.87
N ASP A 298 -7.53 -9.58 2.46
CA ASP A 298 -7.43 -9.79 3.90
C ASP A 298 -6.23 -9.08 4.53
N ASP A 299 -6.39 -7.77 4.70
CA ASP A 299 -5.47 -6.87 5.42
C ASP A 299 -5.27 -7.30 6.91
N SER A 300 -5.90 -8.35 7.43
CA SER A 300 -5.76 -8.79 8.82
C SER A 300 -4.74 -9.91 9.05
N ARG A 301 -4.28 -10.58 7.99
CA ARG A 301 -3.37 -11.73 8.09
C ARG A 301 -1.94 -11.37 7.73
N ASP A 302 -1.34 -10.59 8.60
CA ASP A 302 0.10 -10.40 8.62
C ASP A 302 0.76 -11.75 8.92
N VAL A 303 1.61 -12.25 8.01
CA VAL A 303 2.39 -13.50 8.20
C VAL A 303 3.56 -13.31 9.19
N ILE A 304 3.26 -13.27 10.51
CA ILE A 304 4.26 -12.95 11.54
C ILE A 304 5.25 -14.12 11.61
N PRO A 305 6.57 -13.90 11.45
CA PRO A 305 7.54 -14.98 11.66
C PRO A 305 7.37 -15.58 13.05
N ARG A 306 7.59 -16.89 13.18
CA ARG A 306 7.50 -17.55 14.49
C ARG A 306 8.43 -16.86 15.51
N ALA A 307 7.99 -16.79 16.78
CA ALA A 307 8.69 -16.06 17.84
C ALA A 307 10.15 -16.51 17.98
N GLY A 308 10.41 -17.81 17.88
CA GLY A 308 11.72 -18.44 17.92
C GLY A 308 12.66 -17.95 16.83
N ILE A 309 12.14 -17.73 15.62
CA ILE A 309 12.95 -17.23 14.50
C ILE A 309 13.29 -15.77 14.68
N SER A 310 12.30 -14.94 15.00
CA SER A 310 12.52 -13.51 15.26
C SER A 310 13.54 -13.34 16.40
N PHE A 311 13.34 -14.06 17.51
CA PHE A 311 14.25 -14.02 18.65
C PHE A 311 15.66 -14.53 18.30
N PHE A 312 15.78 -15.62 17.55
CA PHE A 312 17.07 -16.13 17.07
C PHE A 312 17.87 -15.06 16.32
N PHE A 313 17.24 -14.34 15.39
CA PHE A 313 17.93 -13.30 14.61
C PHE A 313 18.38 -12.11 15.47
N ARG A 314 17.61 -11.72 16.50
CA ARG A 314 18.02 -10.67 17.44
C ARG A 314 19.29 -11.06 18.18
N ILE A 315 19.29 -12.25 18.77
CA ILE A 315 20.42 -12.78 19.53
C ILE A 315 21.63 -12.99 18.62
N HIS A 316 21.43 -13.54 17.43
CA HIS A 316 22.50 -13.75 16.46
C HIS A 316 23.13 -12.43 16.01
N SER A 317 22.33 -11.39 15.73
CA SER A 317 22.83 -10.09 15.29
C SER A 317 23.66 -9.42 16.37
N LEU A 318 23.19 -9.42 17.62
CA LEU A 318 23.95 -8.94 18.77
C LEU A 318 25.22 -9.76 19.02
N TRP A 319 25.15 -11.09 18.92
CA TRP A 319 26.31 -11.96 19.08
C TRP A 319 27.36 -11.69 18.00
N ARG A 320 26.95 -11.44 16.76
CA ARG A 320 27.89 -11.22 15.66
C ARG A 320 28.58 -9.86 15.74
N GLU A 321 27.83 -8.82 16.06
CA GLU A 321 28.26 -7.43 15.83
C GLU A 321 28.40 -6.58 17.10
N GLY A 322 27.87 -7.07 18.23
CA GLY A 322 27.66 -6.25 19.42
C GLY A 322 26.63 -5.13 19.16
N GLY A 323 26.13 -4.53 20.23
CA GLY A 323 25.22 -3.40 20.16
C GLY A 323 24.10 -3.47 21.19
N ILE A 324 23.00 -2.81 20.86
CA ILE A 324 21.78 -2.76 21.66
C ILE A 324 20.64 -3.32 20.82
N PHE A 325 19.68 -4.01 21.43
CA PHE A 325 18.43 -4.38 20.79
C PHE A 325 17.25 -3.73 21.52
N ASN A 326 16.34 -3.12 20.75
CA ASN A 326 15.10 -2.51 21.23
C ASN A 326 13.95 -2.92 20.27
N ASP A 327 12.83 -3.38 20.81
CA ASP A 327 11.65 -3.80 20.05
C ASP A 327 10.60 -2.68 19.85
N LEU A 328 11.00 -1.44 20.08
CA LEU A 328 10.18 -0.24 19.91
C LEU A 328 8.98 -0.13 20.86
N SER A 329 8.95 -0.95 21.93
CA SER A 329 8.00 -0.81 23.05
C SER A 329 8.61 -0.10 24.27
N ILE A 330 9.89 0.28 24.16
CA ILE A 330 10.71 0.81 25.26
C ILE A 330 11.21 2.20 24.90
N PHE A 331 10.80 3.19 25.69
CA PHE A 331 11.23 4.58 25.57
C PHE A 331 12.59 4.76 26.24
N THR A 332 13.56 5.32 25.53
CA THR A 332 14.94 5.52 26.04
C THR A 332 15.06 6.89 26.67
N LEU A 333 15.42 6.94 27.95
CA LEU A 333 15.62 8.19 28.68
C LEU A 333 17.03 8.75 28.48
N ARG A 334 18.02 7.88 28.33
CA ARG A 334 19.44 8.25 28.20
C ARG A 334 20.30 7.12 27.65
N LYS A 335 21.51 7.47 27.19
CA LYS A 335 22.50 6.51 26.69
C LYS A 335 22.79 5.42 27.73
N ILE A 336 22.75 4.17 27.29
CA ILE A 336 23.24 3.03 28.07
C ILE A 336 24.78 3.07 27.99
N PRO A 337 25.50 3.04 29.12
CA PRO A 337 26.96 3.05 29.10
C PRO A 337 27.50 1.87 28.30
N GLU A 338 28.52 2.12 27.47
CA GLU A 338 29.17 1.09 26.63
C GLU A 338 29.88 0.00 27.45
N THR A 339 30.05 0.23 28.75
CA THR A 339 30.56 -0.75 29.70
C THR A 339 29.48 -1.69 30.21
N ARG A 340 28.19 -1.35 30.05
CA ARG A 340 27.08 -2.13 30.61
C ARG A 340 26.56 -3.19 29.65
N SER A 341 26.61 -4.44 30.11
CA SER A 341 26.04 -5.60 29.43
C SER A 341 24.92 -6.23 30.24
N GLY A 342 23.82 -6.57 29.57
CA GLY A 342 22.64 -7.02 30.29
C GLY A 342 21.41 -7.24 29.43
N PHE A 343 20.34 -7.62 30.11
CA PHE A 343 19.01 -7.79 29.53
C PHE A 343 17.94 -7.29 30.51
N ALA A 344 16.84 -6.81 29.96
CA ALA A 344 15.66 -6.44 30.71
C ALA A 344 14.42 -6.86 29.89
N ILE A 345 13.63 -7.78 30.43
CA ILE A 345 12.55 -8.49 29.72
C ILE A 345 11.29 -8.50 30.59
N ALA A 346 10.13 -8.13 30.02
CA ALA A 346 8.90 -7.88 30.78
C ALA A 346 8.43 -9.10 31.61
N GLY A 347 8.58 -10.31 31.07
CA GLY A 347 8.09 -11.54 31.72
C GLY A 347 8.71 -11.89 33.08
N ILE A 348 9.83 -11.26 33.48
CA ILE A 348 10.40 -11.44 34.84
C ILE A 348 9.83 -10.39 35.80
N ASN A 349 9.70 -9.15 35.33
CA ASN A 349 9.45 -8.00 36.20
C ASN A 349 7.96 -7.76 36.46
N CYS A 350 7.10 -8.32 35.61
CA CYS A 350 5.65 -8.12 35.68
C CYS A 350 4.87 -9.29 36.30
N GLY A 351 5.59 -10.34 36.73
CA GLY A 351 5.03 -11.48 37.45
C GLY A 351 4.39 -12.57 36.55
N PRO A 352 4.06 -13.74 37.14
CA PRO A 352 3.56 -14.91 36.40
C PRO A 352 2.16 -14.74 35.80
N ASN A 353 1.38 -13.74 36.25
CA ASN A 353 0.04 -13.45 35.72
C ASN A 353 0.08 -12.65 34.40
N MET A 354 1.25 -12.46 33.78
CA MET A 354 1.36 -11.93 32.42
C MET A 354 0.68 -12.80 31.36
N SER A 355 0.18 -14.00 31.69
CA SER A 355 -0.68 -14.80 30.80
C SER A 355 -1.94 -14.06 30.34
N THR A 356 -2.38 -13.01 31.06
CA THR A 356 -3.52 -12.17 30.63
C THR A 356 -3.11 -11.02 29.72
N VAL A 357 -1.83 -10.64 29.69
CA VAL A 357 -1.32 -9.69 28.70
C VAL A 357 -1.19 -10.44 27.39
N GLN A 358 -2.22 -10.32 26.54
CA GLN A 358 -2.25 -10.95 25.22
C GLN A 358 -1.19 -10.28 24.32
N TYR A 359 0.05 -10.75 24.39
CA TYR A 359 0.98 -10.55 23.29
C TYR A 359 0.50 -11.37 22.11
N HIS A 360 0.86 -10.93 20.90
CA HIS A 360 0.66 -11.79 19.75
C HIS A 360 1.36 -13.14 20.01
N PRO A 361 0.70 -14.29 19.83
CA PRO A 361 1.24 -15.60 20.21
C PRO A 361 2.53 -15.97 19.45
N ASN A 362 2.84 -15.25 18.38
CA ASN A 362 4.09 -15.39 17.61
C ASN A 362 5.12 -14.29 17.87
N ALA A 363 4.90 -13.39 18.84
CA ALA A 363 5.84 -12.35 19.22
C ALA A 363 6.57 -12.71 20.52
N PRO A 364 7.91 -12.60 20.58
CA PRO A 364 8.64 -12.72 21.85
C PRO A 364 8.27 -11.56 22.80
N PRO A 365 8.47 -11.73 24.12
CA PRO A 365 8.12 -10.71 25.11
C PRO A 365 8.95 -9.43 24.93
N PRO A 366 8.43 -8.27 25.37
CA PRO A 366 9.17 -7.01 25.31
C PRO A 366 10.55 -7.09 25.95
N MET A 367 11.58 -6.61 25.25
CA MET A 367 12.97 -6.72 25.69
C MET A 367 13.88 -5.58 25.25
N LEU A 368 14.76 -5.16 26.17
CA LEU A 368 15.95 -4.37 25.91
C LEU A 368 17.17 -5.23 26.20
N LEU A 369 18.08 -5.34 25.24
CA LEU A 369 19.34 -6.06 25.40
C LEU A 369 20.50 -5.10 25.12
N SER A 370 21.55 -5.13 25.93
CA SER A 370 22.80 -4.41 25.66
C SER A 370 23.97 -5.38 25.73
N PHE A 371 24.66 -5.57 24.62
CA PHE A 371 25.87 -6.38 24.52
C PHE A 371 26.89 -5.62 23.66
N PRO A 372 27.60 -4.64 24.24
CA PRO A 372 28.45 -3.72 23.48
C PRO A 372 29.52 -4.40 22.63
N ARG A 373 30.00 -5.57 23.09
CA ARG A 373 31.03 -6.36 22.41
C ARG A 373 30.41 -7.54 21.64
N PRO A 374 30.89 -7.82 20.41
CA PRO A 374 30.52 -9.04 19.71
C PRO A 374 31.03 -10.27 20.48
N GLN A 375 30.53 -11.42 20.07
CA GLN A 375 30.87 -12.75 20.57
C GLN A 375 30.64 -12.95 22.07
N SER A 376 29.68 -12.22 22.65
CA SER A 376 29.26 -12.41 24.05
C SER A 376 29.00 -13.89 24.37
N THR A 377 29.63 -14.38 25.44
CA THR A 377 29.48 -15.77 25.91
C THR A 377 28.07 -16.07 26.37
N ILE A 378 27.35 -15.06 26.88
CA ILE A 378 25.92 -15.16 27.24
C ILE A 378 25.08 -15.39 26.00
N LEU A 379 25.29 -14.60 24.94
CA LEU A 379 24.53 -14.76 23.70
C LEU A 379 24.87 -16.09 23.01
N ALA A 380 26.15 -16.51 23.06
CA ALA A 380 26.57 -17.81 22.57
C ALA A 380 25.88 -18.97 23.33
N CYS A 381 25.72 -18.86 24.65
CA CYS A 381 24.99 -19.83 25.48
C CYS A 381 23.53 -19.97 25.02
N ILE A 382 22.85 -18.86 24.73
CA ILE A 382 21.46 -18.87 24.24
C ILE A 382 21.36 -19.45 22.83
N LEU A 383 22.26 -19.06 21.92
CA LEU A 383 22.30 -19.58 20.56
C LEU A 383 22.57 -21.10 20.52
N ARG A 384 23.33 -21.64 21.46
CA ARG A 384 23.49 -23.10 21.61
C ARG A 384 22.23 -23.80 22.09
N ALA A 385 21.38 -23.11 22.88
CA ALA A 385 20.06 -23.65 23.22
C ALA A 385 19.18 -23.77 21.97
N PHE A 386 19.29 -22.84 21.02
CA PHE A 386 18.65 -22.98 19.71
C PHE A 386 19.21 -24.15 18.91
N ASP A 387 20.54 -24.36 18.90
CA ASP A 387 21.14 -25.51 18.21
C ASP A 387 20.59 -26.85 18.72
N ALA A 388 20.31 -26.95 20.02
CA ALA A 388 19.70 -28.14 20.62
C ALA A 388 18.26 -28.40 20.14
N CYS A 389 17.57 -27.41 19.57
CA CYS A 389 16.27 -27.60 18.93
C CYS A 389 16.36 -28.21 17.53
N GLU A 390 17.52 -28.18 16.87
CA GLU A 390 17.71 -28.62 15.48
C GLU A 390 16.64 -28.09 14.50
N LYS A 391 15.66 -28.91 14.13
CA LYS A 391 14.54 -28.63 13.21
C LYS A 391 13.21 -28.32 13.92
N ASP A 392 13.17 -28.43 15.25
CA ASP A 392 11.97 -28.22 16.05
C ASP A 392 11.73 -26.72 16.31
N LEU A 393 10.77 -26.16 15.57
CA LEU A 393 10.37 -24.75 15.71
C LEU A 393 9.55 -24.48 16.98
N ASP A 394 8.89 -25.49 17.56
CA ASP A 394 8.13 -25.34 18.80
C ASP A 394 9.09 -25.24 19.99
N CYS A 395 10.18 -26.01 19.96
CA CYS A 395 11.31 -25.84 20.88
C CYS A 395 11.88 -24.41 20.81
N ALA A 396 12.13 -23.90 19.60
CA ALA A 396 12.64 -22.54 19.40
C ALA A 396 11.67 -21.46 19.90
N ASP A 397 10.37 -21.63 19.68
CA ASP A 397 9.34 -20.72 20.19
C ASP A 397 9.28 -20.74 21.72
N LYS A 398 9.42 -21.91 22.35
CA LYS A 398 9.53 -22.02 23.82
C LYS A 398 10.75 -21.27 24.35
N ILE A 399 11.90 -21.35 23.67
CA ILE A 399 13.10 -20.58 24.03
C ILE A 399 12.80 -19.07 23.97
N ALA A 400 12.14 -18.61 22.91
CA ALA A 400 11.78 -17.20 22.75
C ALA A 400 10.76 -16.70 23.80
N MET A 401 9.69 -17.47 24.03
CA MET A 401 8.68 -17.13 25.04
C MET A 401 9.24 -17.15 26.46
N GLN A 402 10.27 -17.95 26.71
CA GLN A 402 10.98 -18.03 27.99
C GLN A 402 12.32 -17.29 27.97
N ALA A 403 12.54 -16.33 27.06
CA ALA A 403 13.82 -15.64 26.86
C ALA A 403 14.46 -15.18 28.18
N ALA A 404 13.66 -14.58 29.05
CA ALA A 404 14.03 -14.14 30.39
C ALA A 404 14.66 -15.25 31.27
N ARG A 405 14.06 -16.44 31.28
CA ARG A 405 14.58 -17.63 31.97
C ARG A 405 15.89 -18.10 31.33
N GLN A 406 15.96 -18.09 29.99
CA GLN A 406 17.15 -18.52 29.25
C GLN A 406 18.35 -17.62 29.55
N PHE A 407 18.15 -16.30 29.55
CA PHE A 407 19.19 -15.36 29.97
C PHE A 407 19.64 -15.61 31.42
N ARG A 408 18.72 -15.70 32.39
CA ARG A 408 19.08 -15.99 33.79
C ARG A 408 19.92 -17.26 33.95
N ASN A 409 19.52 -18.35 33.28
CA ASN A 409 20.24 -19.61 33.31
C ASN A 409 21.67 -19.45 32.73
N CYS A 410 21.82 -18.74 31.62
CA CYS A 410 23.13 -18.48 31.03
C CYS A 410 24.01 -17.57 31.91
N TYR A 411 23.46 -16.52 32.52
CA TYR A 411 24.19 -15.66 33.47
C TYR A 411 24.66 -16.44 34.69
N ALA A 412 23.76 -17.24 35.31
CA ALA A 412 24.10 -18.08 36.46
C ALA A 412 25.18 -19.12 36.12
N ARG A 413 25.03 -19.82 34.98
CA ARG A 413 26.00 -20.82 34.51
C ARG A 413 27.38 -20.22 34.23
N LEU A 414 27.44 -18.98 33.75
CA LEU A 414 28.68 -18.30 33.38
C LEU A 414 29.24 -17.40 34.50
N GLY A 415 28.59 -17.33 35.67
CA GLY A 415 29.03 -16.50 36.79
C GLY A 415 29.01 -14.99 36.51
N GLN A 416 28.18 -14.53 35.57
CA GLN A 416 28.09 -13.12 35.19
C GLN A 416 26.92 -12.41 35.88
N ARG A 417 26.99 -11.09 36.00
CA ARG A 417 25.91 -10.26 36.56
C ARG A 417 25.14 -9.54 35.46
N ASN A 418 23.82 -9.44 35.61
CA ASN A 418 22.99 -8.66 34.69
C ASN A 418 23.02 -7.16 35.07
N GLU A 419 23.79 -6.35 34.35
CA GLU A 419 24.02 -4.94 34.68
C GLU A 419 22.87 -4.02 34.22
N LEU A 420 21.92 -4.57 33.45
CA LEU A 420 20.64 -3.91 33.14
C LEU A 420 19.51 -4.31 34.11
N GLY A 421 19.78 -5.18 35.08
CA GLY A 421 18.81 -5.51 36.13
C GLY A 421 18.41 -4.25 36.90
N GLY A 422 17.11 -3.93 36.94
CA GLY A 422 16.61 -2.72 37.61
C GLY A 422 16.92 -1.41 36.88
N SER A 423 17.41 -1.46 35.63
CA SER A 423 17.72 -0.25 34.84
C SER A 423 16.52 0.28 34.03
N ILE A 424 15.40 -0.45 34.05
CA ILE A 424 14.17 -0.12 33.32
C ILE A 424 13.01 0.02 34.30
N GLU A 425 12.20 1.05 34.08
CA GLU A 425 10.92 1.23 34.75
C GLU A 425 9.80 0.54 33.95
N TRP A 426 8.93 -0.23 34.62
CA TRP A 426 7.93 -1.08 33.96
C TRP A 426 6.51 -0.58 34.26
N PHE A 427 5.94 0.24 33.38
CA PHE A 427 4.58 0.76 33.56
C PHE A 427 3.52 -0.34 33.41
N GLY A 428 2.47 -0.28 34.24
CA GLY A 428 1.34 -1.20 34.17
C GLY A 428 1.65 -2.62 34.68
N CYS A 429 2.85 -2.87 35.20
CA CYS A 429 3.17 -4.10 35.90
C CYS A 429 2.81 -3.93 37.36
N ARG A 430 1.95 -4.81 37.91
CA ARG A 430 1.77 -4.95 39.37
C ARG A 430 2.77 -6.00 39.85
N PRO A 431 3.92 -5.63 40.46
CA PRO A 431 4.73 -6.64 41.14
C PRO A 431 3.87 -7.24 42.27
N ARG A 432 4.00 -8.54 42.54
CA ARG A 432 3.44 -9.11 43.78
C ARG A 432 4.11 -8.38 44.96
N GLY A 433 3.34 -7.56 45.70
CA GLY A 433 3.78 -6.93 46.95
C GLY A 433 4.33 -5.51 46.87
N ALA A 434 4.30 -4.83 45.71
CA ALA A 434 4.66 -3.41 45.63
C ALA A 434 3.43 -2.55 45.33
N HIS A 435 3.06 -1.66 46.27
CA HIS A 435 1.94 -0.71 46.17
C HIS A 435 2.19 0.46 45.19
N LEU A 436 3.07 0.31 44.20
CA LEU A 436 3.26 1.33 43.16
C LEU A 436 2.18 1.19 42.09
N THR A 437 0.99 1.66 42.45
CA THR A 437 -0.18 1.76 41.59
C THR A 437 -0.08 3.01 40.73
N LEU A 438 0.61 2.90 39.60
CA LEU A 438 0.43 3.80 38.46
C LEU A 438 -0.84 3.37 37.72
N PHE A 439 -2.03 3.65 38.28
CA PHE A 439 -3.28 3.51 37.53
C PHE A 439 -3.58 4.80 36.78
N SER A 440 -3.70 4.68 35.46
CA SER A 440 -4.06 5.77 34.55
C SER A 440 -5.55 6.17 34.58
N ASN A 441 -6.28 5.86 35.66
CA ASN A 441 -7.73 6.09 35.73
C ASN A 441 -8.18 6.91 36.94
N THR A 442 -7.26 7.37 37.79
CA THR A 442 -7.58 8.34 38.83
C THR A 442 -7.08 9.70 38.40
N THR A 443 -7.98 10.64 38.21
CA THR A 443 -7.79 12.07 37.94
C THR A 443 -7.02 12.83 39.04
N ASP A 444 -6.28 12.13 39.90
CA ASP A 444 -5.42 12.72 40.92
C ASP A 444 -3.97 12.76 40.42
N ASP A 445 -3.68 13.86 39.74
CA ASP A 445 -2.50 14.23 38.95
C ASP A 445 -1.20 14.48 39.75
N LYS A 446 -0.87 13.67 40.75
CA LYS A 446 0.44 13.79 41.42
C LYS A 446 1.15 12.47 41.56
N ILE A 447 1.47 11.87 40.41
CA ILE A 447 2.45 10.81 40.33
C ILE A 447 3.83 11.44 40.53
N GLY A 448 4.32 11.47 41.78
CA GLY A 448 5.73 11.68 42.04
C GLY A 448 6.51 10.45 41.58
N LEU A 449 7.42 10.60 40.62
CA LEU A 449 8.51 9.64 40.42
C LEU A 449 9.37 9.65 41.70
N LEU A 450 9.01 8.82 42.69
CA LEU A 450 9.67 8.77 43.99
C LEU A 450 11.09 8.17 43.95
N ALA A 451 11.52 7.64 42.80
CA ALA A 451 12.90 7.23 42.58
C ALA A 451 13.61 8.23 41.64
N PRO A 452 14.85 8.65 41.92
CA PRO A 452 15.60 9.51 41.02
C PRO A 452 15.71 8.84 39.64
N LEU A 453 15.12 9.47 38.61
CA LEU A 453 15.29 9.09 37.20
C LEU A 453 16.78 8.97 36.82
N GLU A 454 17.67 9.58 37.60
CA GLU A 454 19.13 9.47 37.55
C GLU A 454 19.68 8.04 37.56
N THR A 455 18.90 7.01 37.88
CA THR A 455 19.35 5.60 37.84
C THR A 455 18.71 4.76 36.73
N ARG A 456 17.68 5.25 36.04
CA ARG A 456 16.96 4.51 34.96
C ARG A 456 17.43 4.91 33.57
N PHE A 457 17.59 3.96 32.66
CA PHE A 457 17.98 4.24 31.26
C PHE A 457 16.80 4.24 30.30
N ALA A 458 15.74 3.52 30.66
CA ALA A 458 14.61 3.34 29.78
C ALA A 458 13.31 3.05 30.56
N VAL A 459 12.21 3.17 29.86
CA VAL A 459 10.85 2.99 30.36
C VAL A 459 10.10 2.07 29.39
N TRP A 460 9.57 0.95 29.89
CA TRP A 460 8.62 0.16 29.10
C TRP A 460 7.24 0.80 29.16
N LEU A 461 6.64 1.01 27.99
CA LEU A 461 5.39 1.77 27.83
C LEU A 461 4.13 0.95 28.13
N GLY A 462 4.27 -0.32 28.49
CA GLY A 462 3.17 -1.19 28.91
C GLY A 462 2.63 -2.12 27.82
N PRO A 463 1.66 -2.99 28.18
CA PRO A 463 1.00 -3.94 27.27
C PRO A 463 0.42 -3.29 26.03
N ASP A 464 -0.29 -2.17 26.20
CA ASP A 464 -0.97 -1.49 25.09
C ASP A 464 0.04 -1.00 24.06
N ALA A 465 1.23 -0.54 24.48
CA ALA A 465 2.26 -0.05 23.57
C ALA A 465 2.88 -1.21 22.79
N THR A 466 3.02 -2.35 23.45
CA THR A 466 3.45 -3.59 22.79
C THR A 466 2.42 -4.06 21.78
N ASN A 467 1.13 -3.90 22.07
CA ASN A 467 0.04 -4.34 21.21
C ASN A 467 -0.35 -3.35 20.10
N GLY A 468 0.28 -2.16 20.06
CA GLY A 468 -0.07 -1.07 19.14
C GLY A 468 -1.35 -0.32 19.50
N GLU A 469 -1.87 -0.51 20.72
CA GLU A 469 -3.16 0.00 21.20
C GLU A 469 -3.01 1.17 22.21
N TRP A 470 -1.77 1.58 22.50
CA TRP A 470 -1.49 2.58 23.53
C TRP A 470 -2.05 3.96 23.21
N ARG A 471 -2.50 4.63 24.26
CA ARG A 471 -3.13 5.96 24.20
C ARG A 471 -2.12 7.01 24.60
N ILE A 472 -2.08 8.10 23.83
CA ILE A 472 -1.28 9.26 24.18
C ILE A 472 -1.63 9.67 25.60
N PRO A 473 -0.64 9.87 26.47
CA PRO A 473 -0.86 10.25 27.84
C PRO A 473 -1.50 11.64 27.85
N ASP A 474 -2.32 11.94 28.85
CA ASP A 474 -2.88 13.28 29.00
C ASP A 474 -1.76 14.33 29.08
N ILE A 475 -2.05 15.54 28.61
CA ILE A 475 -1.06 16.62 28.48
C ILE A 475 -0.32 16.92 29.79
N ASP A 476 -1.00 16.68 30.92
CA ASP A 476 -0.49 16.90 32.27
C ASP A 476 0.32 15.71 32.83
N SER A 477 0.41 14.62 32.08
CA SER A 477 1.16 13.44 32.54
C SER A 477 2.66 13.57 32.26
N ILE A 478 3.46 12.99 33.16
CA ILE A 478 4.93 12.90 33.00
C ILE A 478 5.32 12.23 31.67
N LEU A 479 4.57 11.21 31.24
CA LEU A 479 4.84 10.55 29.97
C LEU A 479 4.63 11.53 28.80
N TYR A 480 3.62 12.38 28.81
CA TYR A 480 3.48 13.43 27.78
C TYR A 480 4.69 14.37 27.77
N HIS A 481 5.15 14.84 28.93
CA HIS A 481 6.32 15.71 29.00
C HIS A 481 7.62 15.02 28.53
N LEU A 482 7.83 13.76 28.91
CA LEU A 482 8.97 12.97 28.41
C LEU A 482 8.91 12.80 26.90
N TYR A 483 7.72 12.58 26.35
CA TYR A 483 7.53 12.54 24.90
C TYR A 483 7.85 13.88 24.26
N ALA A 484 7.30 14.99 24.75
CA ALA A 484 7.47 16.32 24.18
C ALA A 484 8.93 16.82 24.25
N GLN A 485 9.64 16.53 25.34
CA GLN A 485 11.01 17.01 25.58
C GLN A 485 12.08 16.20 24.84
N ASN A 486 11.84 14.92 24.57
CA ASN A 486 12.86 14.01 24.01
C ASN A 486 12.73 13.76 22.50
N LEU A 487 11.96 14.60 21.80
CA LEU A 487 11.90 14.50 20.34
C LEU A 487 13.20 15.06 19.75
N PRO A 488 13.95 14.28 18.95
CA PRO A 488 15.15 14.78 18.32
C PRO A 488 14.77 15.87 17.32
N ASN A 489 15.59 16.92 17.28
CA ASN A 489 15.41 18.00 16.33
C ASN A 489 16.24 17.73 15.08
N LEU A 490 15.74 16.80 14.28
CA LEU A 490 16.44 16.35 13.09
C LEU A 490 16.10 17.29 11.91
N GLY A 491 17.13 17.72 11.19
CA GLY A 491 16.98 18.41 9.90
C GLY A 491 17.31 17.47 8.73
N PRO A 492 17.06 17.86 7.47
CA PRO A 492 17.49 17.08 6.32
C PRO A 492 19.02 16.86 6.33
N SER A 493 19.42 15.68 5.85
CA SER A 493 20.82 15.29 5.67
C SER A 493 21.59 16.18 4.68
N ASP A 494 20.90 16.67 3.66
CA ASP A 494 21.48 17.52 2.62
C ASP A 494 21.75 18.93 3.15
N THR A 495 23.02 19.36 3.12
CA THR A 495 23.49 20.65 3.65
C THR A 495 22.91 21.84 2.90
N ASN A 496 22.79 21.75 1.57
CA ASN A 496 22.18 22.81 0.75
C ASN A 496 20.71 22.96 1.12
N CYS A 497 20.00 21.85 1.21
CA CYS A 497 18.61 21.85 1.62
C CYS A 497 18.44 22.43 3.03
N ARG A 498 19.30 22.04 3.97
CA ARG A 498 19.26 22.55 5.34
C ARG A 498 19.50 24.04 5.42
N SER A 499 20.51 24.58 4.73
CA SER A 499 20.77 26.02 4.67
C SER A 499 19.56 26.77 4.11
N TRP A 500 19.00 26.26 3.00
CA TRP A 500 17.79 26.80 2.41
C TRP A 500 16.61 26.78 3.38
N LEU A 501 16.42 25.73 4.18
CA LEU A 501 15.34 25.66 5.17
C LEU A 501 15.50 26.64 6.33
N LEU A 502 16.73 26.96 6.73
CA LEU A 502 17.00 27.95 7.76
C LEU A 502 16.72 29.38 7.27
N GLU A 503 16.94 29.64 5.99
CA GLU A 503 16.73 30.94 5.35
C GLU A 503 15.32 31.12 4.75
N ALA A 504 14.67 30.02 4.38
CA ALA A 504 13.39 30.06 3.69
C ALA A 504 12.28 30.59 4.62
N PRO A 505 11.39 31.47 4.11
CA PRO A 505 10.19 31.85 4.83
C PRO A 505 9.40 30.58 5.21
N LYS A 506 9.13 30.39 6.51
CA LYS A 506 8.39 29.23 7.08
C LYS A 506 7.03 28.96 6.40
N LEU A 507 6.52 29.91 5.60
CA LEU A 507 5.24 29.88 4.91
C LEU A 507 5.19 28.99 3.65
N ARG A 508 6.30 28.49 3.10
CA ARG A 508 6.31 27.75 1.81
C ARG A 508 6.07 26.23 1.90
N PHE A 509 6.01 25.64 3.09
CA PHE A 509 5.88 24.18 3.21
C PHE A 509 4.43 23.69 3.07
N PRO A 510 4.21 22.57 2.34
CA PRO A 510 2.90 21.92 2.26
C PRO A 510 2.38 21.64 3.67
N ASP A 511 1.13 22.05 3.91
CA ASP A 511 0.59 22.07 5.26
C ASP A 511 0.21 20.67 5.74
N CYS A 512 1.10 20.05 6.51
CA CYS A 512 0.79 18.79 7.16
C CYS A 512 -0.20 19.01 8.30
N ARG A 513 -1.38 18.38 8.21
CA ARG A 513 -2.44 18.64 9.19
C ARG A 513 -2.95 17.40 9.91
N PRO A 514 -3.26 17.55 11.21
CA PRO A 514 -3.99 16.56 11.97
C PRO A 514 -5.31 16.20 11.30
N PHE A 515 -5.58 14.91 11.20
CA PHE A 515 -6.85 14.37 10.75
C PHE A 515 -8.06 14.97 11.51
N LYS A 516 -9.13 15.28 10.79
CA LYS A 516 -10.45 15.62 11.36
C LYS A 516 -11.44 14.48 11.07
N ALA A 517 -11.91 13.78 12.11
CA ALA A 517 -13.01 12.83 11.95
C ALA A 517 -14.34 13.60 11.80
N PRO A 518 -15.16 13.32 10.77
CA PRO A 518 -16.27 12.38 10.95
C PRO A 518 -16.79 11.67 9.67
N LEU A 519 -15.96 11.35 8.65
CA LEU A 519 -16.48 10.66 7.45
C LEU A 519 -16.91 9.19 7.67
N ALA A 520 -16.55 8.56 8.79
CA ALA A 520 -17.05 7.23 9.16
C ALA A 520 -18.56 7.28 9.52
N GLY A 521 -19.44 6.71 8.68
CA GLY A 521 -20.88 6.63 8.96
C GLY A 521 -21.15 5.89 10.29
N ARG A 522 -22.32 6.10 10.91
CA ARG A 522 -22.71 5.46 12.19
C ARG A 522 -22.59 3.91 12.19
N GLY A 523 -22.45 3.27 11.02
CA GLY A 523 -22.31 1.82 10.85
C GLY A 523 -20.90 1.26 10.61
N SER A 524 -19.84 2.07 10.48
CA SER A 524 -18.49 1.49 10.47
C SER A 524 -18.15 1.08 11.90
N LYS A 525 -17.77 -0.19 12.14
CA LYS A 525 -17.13 -0.61 13.41
C LYS A 525 -16.18 0.52 13.82
N ALA A 526 -16.46 1.15 14.96
CA ALA A 526 -15.84 2.42 15.33
C ALA A 526 -14.34 2.34 15.05
N ILE A 527 -13.83 3.24 14.19
CA ILE A 527 -12.38 3.44 14.05
C ILE A 527 -11.83 3.48 15.46
N ILE A 528 -10.89 2.58 15.79
CA ILE A 528 -10.38 2.46 17.15
C ILE A 528 -9.86 3.85 17.54
N PRO A 529 -10.31 4.46 18.65
CA PRO A 529 -9.90 5.81 19.02
C PRO A 529 -8.38 6.04 19.01
N ALA A 530 -7.60 4.98 19.27
CA ALA A 530 -6.14 4.96 19.13
C ALA A 530 -5.68 5.26 17.70
N GLU A 531 -6.23 4.56 16.70
CA GLU A 531 -5.90 4.78 15.29
C GLU A 531 -6.25 6.20 14.82
N ARG A 532 -7.42 6.73 15.25
CA ARG A 532 -7.84 8.11 14.95
C ARG A 532 -6.85 9.13 15.51
N ARG A 533 -6.43 8.95 16.76
CA ARG A 533 -5.43 9.82 17.39
C ARG A 533 -4.10 9.71 16.67
N ALA A 534 -3.63 8.51 16.38
CA ALA A 534 -2.36 8.30 15.69
C ALA A 534 -2.33 8.96 14.29
N ALA A 535 -3.43 8.90 13.55
CA ALA A 535 -3.59 9.61 12.28
C ALA A 535 -3.57 11.14 12.42
N ALA A 536 -3.93 11.69 13.58
CA ALA A 536 -3.87 13.12 13.87
C ALA A 536 -2.43 13.66 14.02
N PHE A 537 -1.43 12.79 14.23
CA PHE A 537 -0.03 13.23 14.36
C PHE A 537 0.80 12.99 13.11
N SER A 538 0.28 12.21 12.16
CA SER A 538 0.96 11.95 10.88
C SER A 538 0.41 12.84 9.78
N CYS A 539 1.30 13.40 8.98
CA CYS A 539 0.92 14.09 7.76
C CYS A 539 0.23 13.15 6.76
N ALA A 540 -0.80 13.67 6.09
CA ALA A 540 -1.32 13.10 4.86
C ALA A 540 -0.37 13.43 3.68
N PRO A 541 -0.44 12.67 2.57
CA PRO A 541 0.30 12.97 1.34
C PRO A 541 0.18 14.43 0.95
N ASN A 542 1.33 15.06 0.74
CA ASN A 542 1.42 16.43 0.26
C ASN A 542 1.46 16.48 -1.28
N ILE A 543 1.89 15.38 -1.89
CA ILE A 543 2.02 15.24 -3.34
C ILE A 543 1.15 14.08 -3.79
N ILE A 544 0.28 14.31 -4.78
CA ILE A 544 -0.55 13.27 -5.37
C ILE A 544 -0.30 13.22 -6.88
N ILE A 545 0.00 12.03 -7.39
CA ILE A 545 0.09 11.73 -8.83
C ILE A 545 -1.09 10.81 -9.19
N PRO A 546 -2.29 11.37 -9.44
CA PRO A 546 -3.53 10.59 -9.52
C PRO A 546 -3.72 9.92 -10.88
N ALA A 547 -2.92 10.32 -11.88
CA ALA A 547 -3.00 9.88 -13.26
C ALA A 547 -1.75 10.30 -14.04
N ALA A 548 -1.57 9.80 -15.26
CA ALA A 548 -2.36 8.76 -15.91
C ALA A 548 -1.64 7.42 -15.82
N GLN A 549 -2.39 6.32 -15.73
CA GLN A 549 -1.81 5.00 -15.90
C GLN A 549 -1.13 4.96 -17.28
N LYS A 550 0.14 4.52 -17.28
CA LYS A 550 1.03 4.51 -18.47
C LYS A 550 1.52 5.87 -18.97
N GLY A 551 1.29 6.97 -18.24
CA GLY A 551 1.83 8.30 -18.53
C GLY A 551 3.18 8.58 -17.84
N ALA A 552 4.05 7.57 -17.70
CA ALA A 552 5.35 7.67 -17.02
C ALA A 552 5.34 8.02 -15.51
N SER A 553 4.22 7.82 -14.80
CA SER A 553 4.12 8.09 -13.35
C SER A 553 5.16 7.35 -12.50
N SER A 554 5.59 6.14 -12.86
CA SER A 554 6.65 5.43 -12.13
C SER A 554 8.01 6.12 -12.26
N TYR A 555 8.36 6.61 -13.44
CA TYR A 555 9.62 7.33 -13.65
C TYR A 555 9.61 8.67 -12.91
N LEU A 556 8.52 9.42 -13.05
CA LEU A 556 8.31 10.68 -12.34
C LEU A 556 8.38 10.50 -10.82
N PHE A 557 7.69 9.49 -10.29
CA PHE A 557 7.75 9.16 -8.87
C PHE A 557 9.16 8.83 -8.41
N SER A 558 9.88 7.97 -9.15
CA SER A 558 11.27 7.62 -8.81
C SER A 558 12.19 8.84 -8.83
N LEU A 559 11.97 9.77 -9.76
CA LEU A 559 12.71 11.03 -9.86
C LEU A 559 12.48 11.91 -8.64
N LEU A 560 11.21 12.22 -8.33
CA LEU A 560 10.85 13.03 -7.17
C LEU A 560 11.35 12.43 -5.86
N TYR A 561 11.21 11.11 -5.70
CA TYR A 561 11.64 10.37 -4.52
C TYR A 561 13.15 10.49 -4.19
N THR A 562 13.99 10.76 -5.18
CA THR A 562 15.43 10.98 -4.92
C THR A 562 15.69 12.22 -4.08
N HIS A 563 14.75 13.16 -4.03
CA HIS A 563 14.85 14.38 -3.26
C HIS A 563 14.96 14.09 -1.75
N PRO A 564 15.80 14.82 -0.98
CA PRO A 564 16.00 14.58 0.46
C PRO A 564 14.73 14.85 1.28
N GLN A 565 13.84 15.71 0.81
CA GLN A 565 12.58 16.02 1.52
C GLN A 565 11.42 15.10 1.19
N THR A 566 11.50 14.23 0.17
CA THR A 566 10.36 13.41 -0.26
C THR A 566 10.39 12.02 0.37
N LEU A 567 9.25 11.56 0.87
CA LEU A 567 9.04 10.26 1.46
C LEU A 567 8.04 9.45 0.63
N ARG A 568 8.38 8.19 0.34
CA ARG A 568 7.48 7.27 -0.35
C ARG A 568 6.47 6.61 0.59
N PRO A 569 5.34 6.09 0.07
CA PRO A 569 4.43 5.23 0.79
C PRO A 569 5.10 4.01 1.42
N LEU A 570 4.52 3.53 2.52
CA LEU A 570 4.96 2.34 3.24
C LEU A 570 4.62 1.03 2.53
N ARG A 571 3.63 1.08 1.63
CA ARG A 571 3.12 -0.06 0.89
C ARG A 571 2.50 0.38 -0.43
N GLY A 572 2.02 -0.60 -1.18
CA GLY A 572 1.48 -0.40 -2.53
C GLY A 572 2.41 -0.95 -3.60
N SER A 573 1.93 -0.97 -4.83
CA SER A 573 2.75 -1.40 -5.97
C SER A 573 4.01 -0.52 -6.03
N GLN A 574 5.18 -1.13 -5.96
CA GLN A 574 6.49 -0.46 -6.02
C GLN A 574 6.72 0.63 -4.95
N TYR A 575 5.99 0.57 -3.83
CA TYR A 575 5.96 1.65 -2.84
C TYR A 575 5.60 3.00 -3.49
N LYS A 576 4.68 2.97 -4.46
CA LYS A 576 4.22 4.12 -5.24
C LYS A 576 2.70 4.28 -5.18
N GLU A 577 1.98 3.16 -5.32
CA GLU A 577 0.51 3.13 -5.46
C GLU A 577 -0.13 2.45 -4.23
N PRO A 578 -0.23 3.14 -3.08
CA PRO A 578 -0.84 2.60 -1.87
C PRO A 578 -2.35 2.37 -2.00
N GLY A 579 -3.02 3.00 -2.97
CA GLY A 579 -4.47 2.89 -3.14
C GLY A 579 -5.23 3.37 -1.91
N ALA A 580 -4.70 4.39 -1.22
CA ALA A 580 -5.28 4.91 0.01
C ALA A 580 -6.69 5.47 -0.19
N TYR A 581 -7.03 6.01 -1.37
CA TYR A 581 -8.32 6.67 -1.58
C TYR A 581 -9.30 5.93 -2.53
N VAL A 582 -8.94 4.74 -3.03
CA VAL A 582 -9.85 3.91 -3.88
C VAL A 582 -10.96 3.21 -3.07
N ASN A 583 -11.96 2.66 -3.78
CA ASN A 583 -13.30 2.13 -3.39
C ASN A 583 -13.60 1.57 -1.96
N ALA A 584 -14.90 1.47 -1.62
CA ALA A 584 -15.52 1.34 -0.27
C ALA A 584 -15.08 0.16 0.62
N VAL A 585 -14.73 -1.01 0.05
CA VAL A 585 -14.28 -2.19 0.83
C VAL A 585 -13.01 -1.87 1.63
N TYR A 586 -12.14 -1.04 1.07
CA TYR A 586 -10.95 -0.53 1.77
C TYR A 586 -11.23 0.75 2.56
N PHE A 587 -12.32 1.45 2.24
CA PHE A 587 -12.62 2.78 2.78
C PHE A 587 -13.00 2.77 4.26
N ARG A 588 -13.70 1.72 4.73
CA ARG A 588 -14.11 1.58 6.14
C ARG A 588 -12.94 1.70 7.13
N GLN A 589 -11.69 1.68 6.66
CA GLN A 589 -10.45 1.72 7.45
C GLN A 589 -9.47 2.82 7.04
N LEU A 590 -9.84 3.82 6.21
CA LEU A 590 -8.88 4.76 5.61
C LEU A 590 -8.02 5.51 6.61
N PHE A 591 -8.66 6.22 7.53
CA PHE A 591 -7.97 7.20 8.37
C PHE A 591 -7.21 6.53 9.51
N GLY A 592 -7.81 5.51 10.13
CA GLY A 592 -7.12 4.77 11.17
C GLY A 592 -5.85 4.07 10.68
N ARG A 593 -5.76 3.80 9.38
CA ARG A 593 -4.64 3.14 8.74
C ARG A 593 -3.73 4.08 7.95
N ARG A 594 -3.82 5.39 8.12
CA ARG A 594 -2.90 6.36 7.48
C ARG A 594 -1.44 5.98 7.74
N LEU A 595 -1.11 5.68 8.99
CA LEU A 595 0.22 5.24 9.45
C LEU A 595 0.70 3.90 8.89
N SER A 596 -0.22 3.09 8.34
CA SER A 596 0.16 1.86 7.63
C SER A 596 0.40 2.07 6.14
N ARG A 597 0.04 3.24 5.60
CA ARG A 597 0.13 3.56 4.16
C ARG A 597 1.23 4.58 3.89
N PHE A 598 1.38 5.56 4.76
CA PHE A 598 2.33 6.66 4.61
C PHE A 598 3.25 6.73 5.82
N PRO A 599 4.52 7.10 5.62
CA PRO A 599 5.48 7.24 6.70
C PRO A 599 5.02 8.34 7.65
N PHE A 600 5.25 8.12 8.95
CA PHE A 600 5.02 9.15 9.95
C PHE A 600 6.08 10.23 9.81
N HIS A 601 5.63 11.46 9.58
CA HIS A 601 6.42 12.66 9.76
C HIS A 601 5.54 13.71 10.42
N ARG A 602 6.17 14.65 11.13
CA ARG A 602 5.49 15.73 11.84
C ARG A 602 5.38 16.95 10.95
N PHE A 603 4.46 17.84 11.33
CA PHE A 603 4.29 19.12 10.65
C PHE A 603 5.55 20.00 10.67
N SER A 604 6.31 19.97 11.77
CA SER A 604 7.55 20.76 11.91
C SER A 604 8.70 20.25 11.05
N GLU A 605 8.58 19.06 10.47
CA GLU A 605 9.62 18.48 9.65
C GLU A 605 9.45 18.95 8.21
N ALA A 606 10.55 19.35 7.60
CA ALA A 606 10.60 19.76 6.21
C ALA A 606 10.58 18.54 5.27
N LEU A 607 9.64 17.62 5.49
CA LEU A 607 9.43 16.40 4.72
C LEU A 607 8.04 16.42 4.12
N VAL A 608 7.91 15.80 2.94
CA VAL A 608 6.65 15.65 2.22
C VAL A 608 6.45 14.20 1.86
N SER A 609 5.22 13.70 1.99
CA SER A 609 4.86 12.37 1.52
C SER A 609 4.21 12.42 0.14
N ILE A 610 4.50 11.42 -0.70
CA ILE A 610 3.97 11.30 -2.05
C ILE A 610 3.05 10.08 -2.20
N ASP A 611 1.93 10.21 -2.90
CA ASP A 611 1.07 9.11 -3.34
C ASP A 611 0.92 9.18 -4.86
N ALA A 612 1.29 8.11 -5.57
CA ALA A 612 1.24 8.09 -7.03
C ALA A 612 0.31 7.00 -7.58
N THR A 613 -0.81 6.77 -6.88
CA THR A 613 -1.89 5.88 -7.33
C THR A 613 -2.61 6.44 -8.55
N VAL A 614 -2.26 5.90 -9.73
CA VAL A 614 -2.74 6.36 -11.04
C VAL A 614 -4.22 6.10 -11.36
N THR A 615 -4.94 5.37 -10.50
CA THR A 615 -6.36 5.09 -10.69
C THR A 615 -7.27 6.13 -10.05
N TYR A 616 -6.73 7.03 -9.22
CA TYR A 616 -7.51 8.06 -8.53
C TYR A 616 -8.26 8.98 -9.50
N ALA A 617 -7.70 9.28 -10.66
CA ALA A 617 -8.38 10.14 -11.63
C ALA A 617 -9.33 9.39 -12.59
N THR A 618 -9.31 8.06 -12.62
CA THR A 618 -10.00 7.31 -13.69
C THR A 618 -11.23 6.52 -13.25
N GLU A 619 -11.34 6.16 -11.96
CA GLU A 619 -12.42 5.26 -11.49
C GLU A 619 -13.72 5.98 -11.11
N SER A 620 -13.66 7.00 -10.25
CA SER A 620 -14.81 7.79 -9.77
C SER A 620 -14.37 9.16 -9.24
N ARG A 621 -15.32 10.05 -8.88
CA ARG A 621 -14.99 11.33 -8.21
C ARG A 621 -14.45 11.14 -6.79
N LEU A 622 -14.81 10.03 -6.13
CA LEU A 622 -14.59 9.85 -4.70
C LEU A 622 -13.11 9.86 -4.29
N PRO A 623 -12.16 9.20 -4.98
CA PRO A 623 -10.75 9.31 -4.61
C PRO A 623 -10.23 10.75 -4.54
N ALA A 624 -10.64 11.61 -5.48
CA ALA A 624 -10.28 13.03 -5.46
C ALA A 624 -10.86 13.76 -4.25
N LEU A 625 -12.16 13.56 -3.98
CA LEU A 625 -12.86 14.15 -2.82
C LEU A 625 -12.26 13.67 -1.48
N ARG A 626 -11.93 12.38 -1.38
CA ARG A 626 -11.33 11.76 -0.19
C ARG A 626 -9.93 12.28 0.06
N ALA A 627 -9.10 12.34 -0.99
CA ALA A 627 -7.77 12.91 -0.90
C ALA A 627 -7.81 14.38 -0.46
N ALA A 628 -8.74 15.18 -1.01
CA ALA A 628 -8.86 16.60 -0.69
C ALA A 628 -9.44 16.85 0.70
N TYR A 629 -10.31 15.95 1.16
CA TYR A 629 -10.76 15.94 2.54
C TYR A 629 -9.61 15.61 3.50
N ASP A 630 -8.71 14.70 3.11
CA ASP A 630 -7.54 14.30 3.89
C ASP A 630 -6.46 15.38 3.95
N ASN A 631 -6.15 15.99 2.80
CA ASN A 631 -5.25 17.13 2.66
C ASN A 631 -5.77 18.10 1.57
N PRO A 632 -6.49 19.16 1.94
CA PRO A 632 -7.04 20.13 0.98
C PRO A 632 -5.97 21.01 0.30
N THR A 633 -4.73 20.94 0.76
CA THR A 633 -3.59 21.74 0.26
C THR A 633 -2.58 20.92 -0.53
N ALA A 634 -2.87 19.65 -0.81
CA ALA A 634 -1.98 18.80 -1.58
C ALA A 634 -1.71 19.37 -2.98
N LYS A 635 -0.48 19.20 -3.45
CA LYS A 635 -0.06 19.51 -4.81
C LYS A 635 -0.32 18.29 -5.69
N ILE A 636 -0.97 18.51 -6.82
CA ILE A 636 -1.37 17.45 -7.75
C ILE A 636 -0.49 17.53 -8.98
N ILE A 637 0.13 16.42 -9.35
CA ILE A 637 0.96 16.30 -10.54
C ILE A 637 0.33 15.26 -11.46
N PHE A 638 -0.09 15.67 -12.65
CA PHE A 638 -0.55 14.73 -13.67
C PHE A 638 0.64 14.29 -14.53
N ALA A 639 0.94 13.00 -14.52
CA ALA A 639 1.93 12.37 -15.38
C ALA A 639 1.24 11.86 -16.66
N LEU A 640 1.24 12.67 -17.71
CA LEU A 640 0.52 12.40 -18.95
C LEU A 640 1.45 11.87 -20.06
N ARG A 641 0.86 11.41 -21.15
CA ARG A 641 1.53 11.01 -22.39
C ARG A 641 0.59 11.36 -23.54
N GLU A 642 1.07 11.43 -24.78
CA GLU A 642 0.15 11.54 -25.92
C GLU A 642 -0.98 10.48 -25.79
N PRO A 643 -2.27 10.88 -25.82
CA PRO A 643 -3.39 10.02 -25.44
C PRO A 643 -3.47 8.68 -26.20
N VAL A 644 -3.23 8.67 -27.51
CA VAL A 644 -3.30 7.44 -28.33
C VAL A 644 -2.17 6.49 -27.96
N ASP A 645 -0.97 7.04 -27.82
CA ASP A 645 0.24 6.39 -27.33
C ASP A 645 0.09 5.80 -25.92
N ARG A 646 -0.60 6.52 -25.03
CA ARG A 646 -0.96 6.06 -23.67
C ARG A 646 -1.90 4.86 -23.76
N SER A 647 -2.97 4.97 -24.54
CA SER A 647 -3.96 3.91 -24.76
C SER A 647 -3.30 2.61 -25.22
N PHE A 648 -2.41 2.70 -26.21
CA PHE A 648 -1.69 1.52 -26.70
C PHE A 648 -0.67 0.95 -25.71
N SER A 649 0.02 1.82 -24.96
CA SER A 649 0.87 1.37 -23.85
C SER A 649 0.07 0.58 -22.81
N ASP A 650 -1.17 0.99 -22.55
CA ASP A 650 -2.08 0.33 -21.62
C ASP A 650 -2.63 -0.98 -22.21
N TYR A 651 -2.99 -1.00 -23.49
CA TYR A 651 -3.32 -2.23 -24.20
C TYR A 651 -2.20 -3.26 -24.12
N ARG A 652 -0.95 -2.88 -24.39
CA ARG A 652 0.21 -3.78 -24.28
C ARG A 652 0.41 -4.30 -22.86
N PHE A 653 0.14 -3.47 -21.86
CA PHE A 653 0.23 -3.85 -20.46
C PHE A 653 -0.89 -4.84 -20.07
N CYS A 654 -2.11 -4.57 -20.52
CA CYS A 654 -3.31 -5.38 -20.28
C CYS A 654 -3.55 -6.46 -21.34
N TYR A 655 -2.58 -6.72 -22.22
CA TYR A 655 -2.77 -7.57 -23.39
C TYR A 655 -3.22 -8.99 -23.00
N ARG A 656 -2.69 -9.56 -21.92
CA ARG A 656 -3.14 -10.87 -21.42
C ARG A 656 -4.65 -10.92 -21.14
N PRO A 657 -5.23 -10.04 -20.32
CA PRO A 657 -6.68 -9.92 -20.16
C PRO A 657 -7.49 -9.82 -21.47
N TYR A 658 -7.00 -9.11 -22.49
CA TYR A 658 -7.67 -9.01 -23.80
C TYR A 658 -7.51 -10.29 -24.63
N TYR A 659 -6.31 -10.87 -24.63
CA TYR A 659 -5.93 -12.06 -25.37
C TYR A 659 -6.77 -13.27 -24.94
N TYR A 660 -6.89 -13.52 -23.63
CA TYR A 660 -7.65 -14.67 -23.12
C TYR A 660 -9.14 -14.61 -23.42
N LYS A 661 -9.69 -13.44 -23.75
CA LYS A 661 -11.12 -13.28 -24.00
C LYS A 661 -11.48 -13.38 -25.49
N ALA A 662 -10.65 -12.87 -26.39
CA ALA A 662 -11.06 -12.75 -27.79
C ALA A 662 -9.93 -12.67 -28.84
N ASN A 663 -8.65 -12.74 -28.45
CA ASN A 663 -7.51 -12.52 -29.37
C ASN A 663 -7.63 -11.24 -30.24
N VAL A 664 -8.14 -10.15 -29.67
CA VAL A 664 -8.44 -8.91 -30.41
C VAL A 664 -7.20 -8.02 -30.45
N GLY A 665 -6.79 -7.63 -31.66
CA GLY A 665 -5.71 -6.64 -31.89
C GLY A 665 -6.11 -5.24 -31.41
N TRP A 666 -5.15 -4.35 -31.21
CA TRP A 666 -5.46 -2.97 -30.78
C TRP A 666 -6.36 -2.24 -31.78
N ASP A 667 -6.06 -2.34 -33.09
CA ASP A 667 -6.85 -1.71 -34.16
C ASP A 667 -8.32 -2.13 -34.10
N GLU A 668 -8.58 -3.44 -34.11
CA GLU A 668 -9.93 -4.00 -34.04
C GLU A 668 -10.67 -3.56 -32.77
N LEU A 669 -9.96 -3.54 -31.63
CA LEU A 669 -10.52 -3.06 -30.38
C LEU A 669 -10.95 -1.60 -30.48
N ILE A 670 -10.06 -0.72 -30.97
CA ILE A 670 -10.32 0.72 -31.10
C ILE A 670 -11.45 1.00 -32.08
N THR A 671 -11.41 0.42 -33.29
CA THR A 671 -12.48 0.57 -34.29
C THR A 671 -13.84 0.13 -33.74
N ARG A 672 -13.89 -0.91 -32.90
CA ARG A 672 -15.12 -1.37 -32.26
C ARG A 672 -15.61 -0.43 -31.15
N VAL A 673 -14.73 0.12 -30.33
CA VAL A 673 -15.14 0.89 -29.14
C VAL A 673 -15.40 2.36 -29.44
N LEU A 674 -14.71 2.98 -30.40
CA LEU A 674 -14.84 4.42 -30.67
C LEU A 674 -16.27 4.84 -30.98
N PRO A 675 -17.06 4.14 -31.84
CA PRO A 675 -18.45 4.52 -32.08
C PRO A 675 -19.30 4.50 -30.81
N LEU A 676 -19.06 3.55 -29.90
CA LEU A 676 -19.78 3.48 -28.61
C LEU A 676 -19.44 4.69 -27.73
N TYR A 677 -18.19 5.13 -27.74
CA TYR A 677 -17.77 6.33 -27.03
C TYR A 677 -18.30 7.60 -27.71
N GLU A 678 -18.37 7.66 -29.03
CA GLU A 678 -18.94 8.77 -29.79
C GLU A 678 -20.44 8.96 -29.48
N THR A 679 -21.23 7.89 -29.55
CA THR A 679 -22.65 7.91 -29.18
C THR A 679 -22.87 8.37 -27.74
N CYS A 680 -21.91 8.08 -26.84
CA CYS A 680 -22.07 8.45 -25.45
C CYS A 680 -21.58 9.85 -25.11
N TYR A 681 -20.37 10.20 -25.54
CA TYR A 681 -19.73 11.46 -25.18
C TYR A 681 -20.01 12.53 -26.22
N THR A 682 -19.83 12.25 -27.51
CA THR A 682 -19.95 13.28 -28.54
C THR A 682 -21.42 13.67 -28.73
N ASP A 683 -22.28 12.68 -28.94
CA ASP A 683 -23.69 12.93 -29.26
C ASP A 683 -24.48 13.49 -28.09
N ARG A 684 -24.12 13.16 -26.84
CA ARG A 684 -24.86 13.66 -25.66
C ARG A 684 -24.29 14.95 -25.11
N ILE A 685 -22.98 15.15 -25.11
CA ILE A 685 -22.37 16.33 -24.48
C ILE A 685 -22.47 17.55 -25.41
N PHE A 686 -22.15 17.38 -26.69
CA PHE A 686 -22.10 18.52 -27.62
C PHE A 686 -23.46 18.86 -28.24
N SER A 687 -24.45 17.96 -28.21
CA SER A 687 -25.81 18.27 -28.67
C SER A 687 -26.68 18.95 -27.61
N THR A 688 -26.37 18.76 -26.32
CA THR A 688 -27.18 19.31 -25.23
C THR A 688 -26.90 20.81 -25.08
N LYS A 689 -27.61 21.63 -25.85
CA LYS A 689 -27.54 23.11 -25.85
C LYS A 689 -28.13 23.79 -24.60
N GLN A 690 -28.37 23.09 -23.50
CA GLN A 690 -29.09 23.64 -22.34
C GLN A 690 -28.17 24.00 -21.18
N ASN A 691 -28.15 25.30 -20.82
CA ASN A 691 -27.84 25.98 -19.54
C ASN A 691 -26.69 25.50 -18.61
N SER A 692 -26.06 24.38 -18.87
CA SER A 692 -24.96 23.79 -18.08
C SER A 692 -23.65 24.10 -18.78
N SER A 693 -22.57 24.30 -18.02
CA SER A 693 -21.26 24.44 -18.64
C SER A 693 -20.88 23.11 -19.33
N THR A 694 -20.24 23.18 -20.50
CA THR A 694 -19.76 21.98 -21.20
C THR A 694 -18.82 21.14 -20.31
N ALA A 695 -18.09 21.78 -19.39
CA ALA A 695 -17.21 21.11 -18.45
C ALA A 695 -17.97 20.22 -17.45
N ASP A 696 -19.12 20.67 -16.94
CA ASP A 696 -19.95 19.92 -16.01
C ASP A 696 -20.57 18.69 -16.68
N LEU A 697 -21.07 18.86 -17.91
CA LEU A 697 -21.61 17.77 -18.72
C LEU A 697 -20.54 16.72 -19.03
N VAL A 698 -19.32 17.14 -19.40
CA VAL A 698 -18.19 16.21 -19.62
C VAL A 698 -17.82 15.46 -18.35
N GLN A 699 -17.81 16.13 -17.19
CA GLN A 699 -17.56 15.45 -15.93
C GLN A 699 -18.66 14.45 -15.56
N GLU A 700 -19.93 14.79 -15.79
CA GLU A 700 -21.06 13.90 -15.49
C GLU A 700 -21.11 12.72 -16.44
N ALA A 701 -20.78 12.91 -17.71
CA ALA A 701 -20.55 11.81 -18.64
C ALA A 701 -19.41 10.90 -18.15
N PHE A 702 -18.29 11.48 -17.72
CA PHE A 702 -17.11 10.72 -17.35
C PHE A 702 -17.27 9.95 -16.03
N TYR A 703 -17.80 10.58 -14.98
CA TYR A 703 -17.86 10.00 -13.63
C TYR A 703 -19.26 9.56 -13.20
N GLY A 704 -20.30 10.11 -13.82
CA GLY A 704 -21.69 9.85 -13.49
C GLY A 704 -22.20 8.54 -14.08
N THR A 705 -23.51 8.42 -14.18
CA THR A 705 -24.18 7.25 -14.77
C THR A 705 -24.36 7.37 -16.28
N LEU A 706 -24.28 8.59 -16.84
CA LEU A 706 -24.64 8.90 -18.22
C LEU A 706 -23.89 8.04 -19.25
N CYS A 707 -22.58 7.82 -19.03
CA CYS A 707 -21.74 6.97 -19.89
C CYS A 707 -21.11 5.78 -19.15
N ASN A 708 -21.70 5.38 -18.03
CA ASN A 708 -21.24 4.23 -17.26
C ASN A 708 -21.94 2.94 -17.70
N ASP A 709 -22.15 2.80 -19.00
CA ASP A 709 -22.88 1.69 -19.60
C ASP A 709 -22.09 0.37 -19.44
N LEU A 710 -22.81 -0.70 -19.11
CA LEU A 710 -22.31 -2.06 -19.15
C LEU A 710 -21.75 -2.42 -20.53
N LEU A 711 -22.30 -1.87 -21.62
CA LEU A 711 -21.79 -2.06 -22.98
C LEU A 711 -20.37 -1.51 -23.14
N LEU A 712 -20.12 -0.26 -22.73
CA LEU A 712 -18.77 0.33 -22.76
C LEU A 712 -17.79 -0.46 -21.89
N ARG A 713 -18.21 -0.87 -20.68
CA ARG A 713 -17.37 -1.71 -19.80
C ARG A 713 -17.10 -3.11 -20.37
N ARG A 714 -18.00 -3.67 -21.18
CA ARG A 714 -17.77 -4.95 -21.86
C ARG A 714 -16.85 -4.81 -23.06
N ALA A 715 -17.03 -3.74 -23.84
CA ALA A 715 -16.28 -3.49 -25.06
C ALA A 715 -14.86 -2.99 -24.78
N ASP A 716 -14.69 -2.17 -23.74
CA ASP A 716 -13.42 -1.61 -23.25
C ASP A 716 -13.23 -1.86 -21.73
N PRO A 717 -13.01 -3.12 -21.32
CA PRO A 717 -12.99 -3.52 -19.91
C PRO A 717 -11.88 -2.89 -19.05
N ASN A 718 -10.82 -2.37 -19.66
CA ASN A 718 -9.78 -1.65 -18.93
C ASN A 718 -9.83 -0.13 -19.14
N GLY A 719 -10.85 0.38 -19.85
CA GLY A 719 -11.05 1.80 -20.10
C GLY A 719 -9.90 2.43 -20.88
N LEU A 720 -9.37 1.77 -21.91
CA LEU A 720 -8.28 2.27 -22.74
C LEU A 720 -8.56 3.67 -23.28
N VAL A 721 -9.78 3.88 -23.79
CA VAL A 721 -10.20 5.16 -24.37
C VAL A 721 -10.51 6.16 -23.27
N ARG A 722 -11.37 5.79 -22.32
CA ARG A 722 -11.74 6.64 -21.18
C ARG A 722 -10.54 7.19 -20.42
N LYS A 723 -9.55 6.35 -20.07
CA LYS A 723 -8.36 6.78 -19.32
C LYS A 723 -7.48 7.77 -20.09
N SER A 724 -7.62 7.84 -21.41
CA SER A 724 -6.89 8.77 -22.26
C SER A 724 -7.60 10.12 -22.42
N MET A 725 -8.85 10.24 -21.98
CA MET A 725 -9.59 11.51 -21.93
C MET A 725 -9.17 12.32 -20.70
N TYR A 726 -8.14 13.15 -20.83
CA TYR A 726 -7.53 13.83 -19.68
C TYR A 726 -8.31 15.03 -19.15
N PHE A 727 -9.03 15.77 -20.00
CA PHE A 727 -9.79 16.95 -19.57
C PHE A 727 -10.71 16.69 -18.35
N PRO A 728 -11.64 15.72 -18.34
CA PRO A 728 -12.49 15.48 -17.17
C PRO A 728 -11.70 15.11 -15.90
N GLN A 729 -10.55 14.46 -16.07
CA GLN A 729 -9.68 14.05 -14.98
C GLN A 729 -8.99 15.26 -14.35
N VAL A 730 -8.36 16.10 -15.17
CA VAL A 730 -7.65 17.31 -14.73
C VAL A 730 -8.64 18.35 -14.21
N HIS A 731 -9.76 18.56 -14.91
CA HIS A 731 -10.80 19.51 -14.50
C HIS A 731 -11.30 19.20 -13.09
N LEU A 732 -11.63 17.92 -12.78
CA LEU A 732 -12.11 17.55 -11.44
C LEU A 732 -11.13 17.91 -10.33
N PHE A 733 -9.84 17.57 -10.51
CA PHE A 733 -8.82 17.90 -9.50
C PHE A 733 -8.60 19.41 -9.42
N ALA A 734 -8.63 20.13 -10.53
CA ALA A 734 -8.51 21.58 -10.54
C ALA A 734 -9.70 22.26 -9.86
N THR A 735 -10.92 21.76 -10.01
CA THR A 735 -12.10 22.23 -9.25
C THR A 735 -11.89 22.07 -7.74
N ILE A 736 -11.36 20.92 -7.31
CA ILE A 736 -11.20 20.56 -5.90
C ILE A 736 -9.99 21.23 -5.24
N TYR A 737 -8.87 21.38 -5.94
CA TYR A 737 -7.61 21.89 -5.38
C TYR A 737 -7.26 23.31 -5.83
N GLY A 738 -7.89 23.81 -6.88
CA GLY A 738 -7.52 25.04 -7.58
C GLY A 738 -6.40 24.79 -8.59
N LEU A 739 -6.45 25.49 -9.73
CA LEU A 739 -5.49 25.30 -10.83
C LEU A 739 -4.03 25.56 -10.42
N SER A 740 -3.78 26.47 -9.48
CA SER A 740 -2.43 26.76 -8.93
C SER A 740 -1.82 25.62 -8.10
N ASN A 741 -2.61 24.60 -7.75
CA ASN A 741 -2.16 23.37 -7.10
C ASN A 741 -2.08 22.19 -8.07
N ILE A 742 -2.26 22.41 -9.37
CA ILE A 742 -2.12 21.40 -10.42
C ILE A 742 -0.90 21.74 -11.28
N ILE A 743 -0.12 20.71 -11.61
CA ILE A 743 0.87 20.79 -12.68
C ILE A 743 0.79 19.54 -13.56
N ILE A 744 1.06 19.70 -14.85
CA ILE A 744 1.11 18.60 -15.82
C ILE A 744 2.54 18.41 -16.27
N VAL A 745 2.93 17.14 -16.31
CA VAL A 745 4.23 16.68 -16.81
C VAL A 745 3.97 15.58 -17.80
N THR A 746 4.54 15.67 -18.99
CA THR A 746 4.35 14.65 -20.02
C THR A 746 5.53 13.69 -20.10
N SER A 747 5.28 12.49 -20.61
CA SER A 747 6.30 11.47 -20.85
C SER A 747 7.32 11.91 -21.90
N GLU A 748 6.92 12.82 -22.79
CA GLU A 748 7.70 13.46 -23.82
C GLU A 748 8.70 14.43 -23.18
N GLN A 749 8.21 15.36 -22.33
CA GLN A 749 9.07 16.27 -21.56
C GLN A 749 10.07 15.52 -20.67
N LEU A 750 9.63 14.48 -19.97
CA LEU A 750 10.51 13.65 -19.13
C LEU A 750 11.58 12.92 -19.93
N ARG A 751 11.31 12.55 -21.19
CA ARG A 751 12.29 11.89 -22.05
C ARG A 751 13.32 12.87 -22.59
N GLU A 752 12.90 14.08 -22.91
CA GLU A 752 13.75 15.11 -23.51
C GLU A 752 14.59 15.83 -22.47
N ASN A 753 14.03 16.15 -21.29
CA ASN A 753 14.72 16.94 -20.28
C ASN A 753 14.19 16.67 -18.85
N ALA A 754 14.37 15.43 -18.37
CA ALA A 754 13.94 15.02 -17.03
C ALA A 754 14.44 15.95 -15.91
N LEU A 755 15.68 16.43 -16.01
CA LEU A 755 16.30 17.21 -14.94
C LEU A 755 15.69 18.61 -14.81
N ASN A 756 15.42 19.32 -15.92
CA ASN A 756 14.70 20.59 -15.83
C ASN A 756 13.26 20.41 -15.37
N VAL A 757 12.58 19.34 -15.81
CA VAL A 757 11.24 19.02 -15.30
C VAL A 757 11.29 18.82 -13.78
N ALA A 758 12.28 18.09 -13.25
CA ALA A 758 12.45 17.89 -11.82
C ALA A 758 12.69 19.21 -11.06
N ARG A 759 13.55 20.10 -11.58
CA ARG A 759 13.80 21.42 -10.98
C ARG A 759 12.55 22.31 -10.97
N HIS A 760 11.75 22.26 -12.04
CA HIS A 760 10.50 22.99 -12.10
C HIS A 760 9.48 22.44 -11.08
N LEU A 761 9.43 21.11 -10.92
CA LEU A 761 8.61 20.46 -9.91
C LEU A 761 9.04 20.79 -8.49
N THR A 762 10.35 20.84 -8.17
CA THR A 762 10.79 21.25 -6.82
C THR A 762 10.32 22.66 -6.48
N HIS A 763 10.36 23.57 -7.46
CA HIS A 763 9.83 24.92 -7.27
C HIS A 763 8.31 24.91 -7.02
N PHE A 764 7.54 24.21 -7.86
CA PHE A 764 6.08 24.08 -7.71
C PHE A 764 5.68 23.45 -6.36
N LEU A 765 6.46 22.48 -5.89
CA LEU A 765 6.24 21.76 -4.64
C LEU A 765 6.72 22.51 -3.39
N GLY A 766 7.44 23.62 -3.54
CA GLY A 766 8.04 24.34 -2.42
C GLY A 766 9.18 23.58 -1.74
N LEU A 767 9.87 22.72 -2.49
CA LEU A 767 11.05 21.98 -2.02
C LEU A 767 12.32 22.81 -2.21
N CYS A 768 13.34 22.52 -1.41
CA CYS A 768 14.66 23.11 -1.56
C CYS A 768 15.25 22.79 -2.95
N PRO A 769 16.14 23.64 -3.49
CA PRO A 769 16.88 23.30 -4.69
C PRO A 769 17.65 21.99 -4.52
N PHE A 770 17.57 21.11 -5.51
CA PHE A 770 18.22 19.80 -5.47
C PHE A 770 18.77 19.45 -6.85
N ASP A 771 20.01 18.94 -6.88
CA ASP A 771 20.65 18.51 -8.12
C ASP A 771 20.30 17.05 -8.42
N PHE A 772 19.24 16.87 -9.21
CA PHE A 772 18.78 15.56 -9.63
C PHE A 772 19.81 14.88 -10.53
N LYS A 773 19.96 13.58 -10.36
CA LYS A 773 20.73 12.72 -11.26
C LYS A 773 19.79 12.05 -12.25
N GLU A 774 20.28 11.83 -13.47
CA GLU A 774 19.54 11.03 -14.45
C GLU A 774 19.29 9.63 -13.91
N LEU A 775 18.04 9.17 -14.06
CA LEU A 775 17.65 7.84 -13.66
C LEU A 775 17.67 6.90 -14.86
N PRO A 776 18.04 5.62 -14.66
CA PRO A 776 17.86 4.64 -15.70
C PRO A 776 16.37 4.52 -16.07
N PRO A 777 16.05 4.20 -17.33
CA PRO A 777 14.68 3.97 -17.75
C PRO A 777 13.96 2.93 -16.87
N VAL A 778 12.76 3.28 -16.38
CA VAL A 778 11.97 2.43 -15.48
C VAL A 778 10.81 1.79 -16.27
N HIS A 779 10.56 0.49 -16.06
CA HIS A 779 9.49 -0.29 -16.73
C HIS A 779 9.53 -0.25 -18.25
N VAL A 780 10.74 -0.34 -18.82
CA VAL A 780 10.90 -0.54 -20.26
C VAL A 780 10.47 -1.96 -20.59
N THR A 781 9.19 -2.14 -20.91
CA THR A 781 8.71 -3.41 -21.46
C THR A 781 9.36 -3.56 -22.84
N PRO A 782 10.28 -4.51 -23.04
CA PRO A 782 10.84 -4.74 -24.36
C PRO A 782 9.68 -4.95 -25.34
N VAL A 783 9.76 -4.30 -26.49
CA VAL A 783 8.79 -4.52 -27.56
C VAL A 783 9.00 -5.94 -28.04
N TYR A 784 8.29 -6.90 -27.43
CA TYR A 784 8.19 -8.23 -28.00
C TYR A 784 7.52 -8.03 -29.36
N PRO A 785 8.17 -8.46 -30.46
CA PRO A 785 7.59 -8.40 -31.80
C PRO A 785 6.51 -9.48 -31.88
N ASN A 786 5.40 -9.25 -31.20
CA ASN A 786 4.16 -9.94 -31.50
C ASN A 786 3.51 -9.13 -32.64
N PRO A 787 3.24 -9.74 -33.81
CA PRO A 787 2.53 -9.07 -34.90
C PRO A 787 1.22 -8.41 -34.46
N GLU A 788 0.59 -8.93 -33.41
CA GLU A 788 -0.65 -8.41 -32.82
C GLU A 788 -0.43 -7.16 -31.94
N HIS A 789 0.82 -6.75 -31.71
CA HIS A 789 1.17 -5.47 -31.10
C HIS A 789 1.50 -4.41 -32.16
N TYR A 790 1.19 -4.63 -33.43
CA TYR A 790 1.28 -3.58 -34.44
C TYR A 790 -0.08 -2.92 -34.61
N TRP A 791 -0.06 -1.62 -34.88
CA TRP A 791 -1.22 -0.82 -35.24
C TRP A 791 -1.05 -0.22 -36.64
N SER A 792 -2.15 0.03 -37.31
CA SER A 792 -2.17 0.75 -38.60
C SER A 792 -2.11 2.26 -38.36
N SER A 793 -1.51 2.99 -39.29
CA SER A 793 -1.54 4.45 -39.24
C SER A 793 -2.97 4.98 -39.34
N ALA A 794 -3.84 4.30 -40.10
CA ALA A 794 -5.23 4.69 -40.28
C ALA A 794 -6.01 4.71 -38.95
N VAL A 795 -5.95 3.64 -38.15
CA VAL A 795 -6.67 3.59 -36.86
C VAL A 795 -6.05 4.54 -35.83
N TYR A 796 -4.72 4.72 -35.86
CA TYR A 796 -4.05 5.70 -35.03
C TYR A 796 -4.57 7.13 -35.31
N GLU A 797 -4.60 7.55 -36.56
CA GLU A 797 -5.08 8.89 -36.95
C GLU A 797 -6.58 9.04 -36.70
N GLN A 798 -7.39 8.00 -36.93
CA GLN A 798 -8.82 7.99 -36.59
C GLN A 798 -9.02 8.26 -35.09
N TYR A 799 -8.30 7.55 -34.23
CA TYR A 799 -8.41 7.73 -32.80
C TYR A 799 -7.86 9.08 -32.34
N ARG A 800 -6.75 9.55 -32.93
CA ARG A 800 -6.20 10.88 -32.66
C ARG A 800 -7.21 11.98 -33.01
N ALA A 801 -7.87 11.88 -34.16
CA ALA A 801 -8.91 12.82 -34.56
C ALA A 801 -10.10 12.79 -33.58
N TRP A 802 -10.54 11.59 -33.17
CA TRP A 802 -11.64 11.44 -32.21
C TRP A 802 -11.33 12.06 -30.83
N ILE A 803 -10.09 11.93 -30.34
CA ILE A 803 -9.71 12.45 -29.02
C ILE A 803 -9.36 13.95 -29.03
N GLN A 804 -9.13 14.53 -30.22
CA GLN A 804 -8.70 15.90 -30.39
C GLN A 804 -9.62 16.95 -29.72
N PRO A 805 -10.96 16.85 -29.77
CA PRO A 805 -11.83 17.80 -29.07
C PRO A 805 -11.56 17.84 -27.56
N PHE A 806 -11.32 16.69 -26.93
CA PHE A 806 -10.99 16.62 -25.50
C PHE A 806 -9.60 17.17 -25.20
N ASN A 807 -8.64 17.01 -26.12
CA ASN A 807 -7.32 17.62 -26.01
C ASN A 807 -7.42 19.15 -26.11
N ASN A 808 -8.21 19.67 -27.04
CA ASN A 808 -8.44 21.12 -27.16
C ASN A 808 -9.06 21.69 -25.88
N MET A 809 -10.09 21.03 -25.32
CA MET A 809 -10.65 21.43 -24.02
C MET A 809 -9.60 21.45 -22.90
N LEU A 810 -8.68 20.48 -22.89
CA LEU A 810 -7.57 20.46 -21.93
C LEU A 810 -6.61 21.63 -22.16
N PHE A 811 -6.24 21.89 -23.41
CA PHE A 811 -5.33 22.98 -23.78
C PHE A 811 -5.91 24.35 -23.39
N ASP A 812 -7.17 24.58 -23.75
CA ASP A 812 -7.90 25.80 -23.43
C ASP A 812 -7.99 26.00 -21.92
N PHE A 813 -8.33 24.93 -21.18
CA PHE A 813 -8.46 24.97 -19.72
C PHE A 813 -7.14 25.28 -19.00
N LEU A 814 -6.01 24.84 -19.55
CA LEU A 814 -4.69 25.02 -18.96
C LEU A 814 -3.95 26.24 -19.50
N HIS A 815 -4.51 26.93 -20.49
CA HIS A 815 -3.82 27.97 -21.27
C HIS A 815 -2.49 27.47 -21.83
N THR A 816 -2.50 26.30 -22.46
CA THR A 816 -1.33 25.66 -23.09
C THR A 816 -1.67 25.20 -24.51
N ASP A 817 -0.72 24.54 -25.19
CA ASP A 817 -0.93 23.99 -26.51
C ASP A 817 -0.29 22.60 -26.66
N ALA A 818 -0.54 21.95 -27.80
CA ALA A 818 0.01 20.64 -28.10
C ALA A 818 1.55 20.63 -28.12
N ASN A 819 2.19 21.71 -28.55
CA ASN A 819 3.66 21.76 -28.65
C ASN A 819 4.32 21.80 -27.28
N THR A 820 3.76 22.59 -26.35
CA THR A 820 4.22 22.72 -24.97
C THR A 820 4.17 21.38 -24.23
N LEU A 821 3.15 20.56 -24.51
CA LEU A 821 3.03 19.21 -23.95
C LEU A 821 3.82 18.14 -24.73
N GLY A 822 4.42 18.48 -25.87
CA GLY A 822 5.13 17.56 -26.76
C GLY A 822 4.22 16.65 -27.60
N TRP A 823 2.94 17.03 -27.78
CA TRP A 823 1.93 16.32 -28.56
C TRP A 823 1.73 16.87 -29.97
N GLY A 824 2.64 17.76 -30.42
CA GLY A 824 2.61 18.38 -31.74
C GLY A 824 2.66 17.38 -32.92
N THR A 825 2.51 17.91 -34.13
CA THR A 825 2.44 17.12 -35.38
C THR A 825 3.76 16.44 -35.76
N THR A 826 4.90 16.88 -35.20
CA THR A 826 6.23 16.30 -35.39
C THR A 826 6.57 15.16 -34.43
N LEU A 827 5.59 14.57 -33.76
CA LEU A 827 5.81 13.32 -33.04
C LEU A 827 6.40 12.30 -34.02
N LYS A 828 7.66 11.93 -33.82
CA LYS A 828 8.31 10.85 -34.55
C LYS A 828 7.38 9.65 -34.42
N ARG A 829 6.71 9.32 -35.51
CA ARG A 829 5.84 8.16 -35.63
C ARG A 829 6.54 7.00 -34.95
N PRO A 830 5.93 6.36 -33.92
CA PRO A 830 6.57 5.25 -33.26
C PRO A 830 6.97 4.23 -34.33
N ASN A 831 8.23 3.74 -34.29
CA ASN A 831 8.82 2.78 -35.23
C ASN A 831 8.09 1.40 -35.31
N ASN A 832 6.86 1.34 -34.82
CA ASN A 832 6.00 0.18 -34.69
C ASN A 832 4.77 0.25 -35.62
N PHE A 833 4.71 1.16 -36.61
CA PHE A 833 3.66 1.09 -37.62
C PHE A 833 3.83 -0.17 -38.48
N ARG A 834 2.73 -0.91 -38.62
CA ARG A 834 2.71 -2.12 -39.46
C ARG A 834 3.07 -1.80 -40.90
N ASP A 835 2.60 -0.65 -41.38
CA ASP A 835 2.68 -0.22 -42.77
C ASP A 835 4.09 0.31 -43.14
N GLU A 836 4.87 0.77 -42.16
CA GLU A 836 6.24 1.25 -42.33
C GLU A 836 7.29 0.15 -42.12
N LEU A 837 6.93 -0.94 -41.42
CA LEU A 837 7.72 -2.15 -41.35
C LEU A 837 7.61 -2.90 -42.67
N SER A 838 8.52 -2.63 -43.61
CA SER A 838 8.57 -3.39 -44.87
C SER A 838 8.43 -4.89 -44.60
N GLU A 839 7.67 -5.61 -45.44
CA GLU A 839 7.55 -7.07 -45.33
C GLU A 839 8.92 -7.75 -45.17
N SER A 840 9.96 -7.16 -45.76
CA SER A 840 11.34 -7.62 -45.64
C SER A 840 11.87 -7.58 -44.20
N LEU A 841 11.56 -6.54 -43.41
CA LEU A 841 11.96 -6.40 -42.01
C LEU A 841 11.17 -7.35 -41.11
N LEU A 842 9.87 -7.52 -41.36
CA LEU A 842 9.04 -8.52 -40.70
C LEU A 842 9.55 -9.94 -40.99
N ARG A 843 9.87 -10.27 -42.25
CA ARG A 843 10.47 -11.55 -42.65
C ARG A 843 11.85 -11.76 -42.00
N LYS A 844 12.72 -10.75 -42.00
CA LYS A 844 14.05 -10.79 -41.35
C LYS A 844 13.92 -11.02 -39.83
N ARG A 845 13.02 -10.31 -39.16
CA ARG A 845 12.76 -10.46 -37.71
C ARG A 845 12.13 -11.80 -37.37
N ASN A 846 11.18 -12.29 -38.16
CA ASN A 846 10.57 -13.61 -38.00
C ASN A 846 11.61 -14.73 -38.19
N LYS A 847 12.52 -14.58 -39.17
CA LYS A 847 13.65 -15.50 -39.38
C LYS A 847 14.62 -15.48 -38.19
N ALA A 848 14.95 -14.32 -37.63
CA ALA A 848 15.79 -14.20 -36.45
C ALA A 848 15.14 -14.81 -35.19
N SER A 849 13.85 -14.56 -34.96
CA SER A 849 13.09 -15.15 -33.84
C SER A 849 12.98 -16.67 -33.96
N ARG A 850 12.73 -17.21 -35.17
CA ARG A 850 12.77 -18.66 -35.44
C ARG A 850 14.15 -19.26 -35.14
N ARG A 851 15.24 -18.60 -35.56
CA ARG A 851 16.62 -19.02 -35.25
C ARG A 851 16.90 -19.02 -33.75
N GLU A 852 16.46 -18.00 -33.02
CA GLU A 852 16.65 -17.93 -31.57
C GLU A 852 15.83 -19.02 -30.82
N ARG A 853 14.59 -19.28 -31.23
CA ARG A 853 13.79 -20.39 -30.68
C ARG A 853 14.45 -21.75 -30.97
N GLN A 854 14.98 -21.94 -32.17
CA GLN A 854 15.75 -23.15 -32.51
C GLN A 854 17.03 -23.27 -31.67
N ARG A 855 17.76 -22.17 -31.45
CA ARG A 855 18.95 -22.13 -30.59
C ARG A 855 18.62 -22.49 -29.14
N LYS A 856 17.57 -21.89 -28.56
CA LYS A 856 17.10 -22.22 -27.20
C LYS A 856 16.64 -23.68 -27.09
N ARG A 857 15.94 -24.19 -28.09
CA ARG A 857 15.53 -25.61 -28.14
C ARG A 857 16.74 -26.54 -28.21
N ARG A 858 17.74 -26.25 -29.04
CA ARG A 858 19.00 -27.00 -29.13
C ARG A 858 19.79 -26.94 -27.81
N ALA A 859 19.87 -25.78 -27.18
CA ALA A 859 20.51 -25.62 -25.86
C ALA A 859 19.80 -26.43 -24.77
N SER A 860 18.47 -26.42 -24.76
CA SER A 860 17.65 -27.24 -23.84
C SER A 860 17.89 -28.74 -24.05
N ILE A 861 17.88 -29.20 -25.31
CA ILE A 861 18.16 -30.60 -25.67
C ILE A 861 19.60 -30.98 -25.27
N ALA A 862 20.59 -30.11 -25.51
CA ALA A 862 21.97 -30.36 -25.12
C ALA A 862 22.13 -30.44 -23.59
N LEU A 863 21.39 -29.62 -22.83
CA LEU A 863 21.40 -29.66 -21.37
C LEU A 863 20.78 -30.96 -20.85
N ASP A 864 19.67 -31.41 -21.46
CA ASP A 864 19.04 -32.69 -21.12
C ASP A 864 19.91 -33.89 -21.50
N ASN A 865 20.60 -33.84 -22.65
CA ASN A 865 21.54 -34.89 -23.03
C ASN A 865 22.74 -34.94 -22.07
N ARG A 866 23.32 -33.80 -21.68
CA ARG A 866 24.39 -33.75 -20.66
C ARG A 866 23.94 -34.29 -19.30
N ARG A 867 22.66 -34.15 -18.94
CA ARG A 867 22.10 -34.75 -17.72
C ARG A 867 21.95 -36.27 -17.84
N ARG A 868 21.71 -36.79 -19.04
CA ARG A 868 21.60 -38.24 -19.30
C ARG A 868 22.95 -38.94 -19.45
N THR A 869 24.00 -38.24 -19.89
CA THR A 869 25.34 -38.81 -20.13
C THR A 869 26.31 -38.64 -18.96
N LYS A 870 25.86 -38.16 -17.79
CA LYS A 870 26.70 -38.24 -16.59
C LYS A 870 26.77 -39.72 -16.16
N PRO A 871 27.96 -40.35 -16.16
CA PRO A 871 28.10 -41.71 -15.65
C PRO A 871 27.74 -41.73 -14.17
N HIS A 872 27.02 -42.78 -13.76
CA HIS A 872 26.70 -43.09 -12.37
C HIS A 872 27.92 -43.57 -11.62
#